data_AF-A0AAW7VZ24-F1
#
_entry.id   AF-A0AAW7VZ24-F1
#
_cell.length_a   1.000
_cell.length_b   1.000
_cell.length_c   1.000
_cell.angle_alpha   90.00
_cell.angle_beta   90.00
_cell.angle_gamma   90.00
#
_symmetry.space_group_name_H-M   'P 1'
#
loop_
_entity.id
_entity.type
_entity.pdbx_description
1 polymer ?
#
loop_
_entity_poly.entity_id
_entity_poly.type
_entity_poly.pdbx_seq_one_letter_code
_entity_poly.pdbx_strand_id
1 'polypeptide(L)'
;MKNKWLLKSVSYSVLAVFLLLIQLSQGVNADTISAGSGNRIHFINTKAKSGSDAILLESNGHYALIDMGEDYDFPDGSDPRYPSRWGISMRNYQVLEDRLIRHLDQIGVKKLDFIIGTHVHSDHIGGADEILNRYQVGKFYLKKYSDDRITANWGLWDNLFNYDNALRAAQKRGVTLIQNISDEDSHLKLGDMDIQLYNYKNEYDAEGNLKKVRDDNSNSIVSVVTVAGKRIYLGGDLDNAEGAEDKLGPVIGKVDMMKWNHHYDATISNTINFLENLSPKMIIQTTGGDINVASTREYLQKKNIQVLHAASQTQDATVFDISDKGFANVSNTFPDIPVVDEKWYQEDGYWKYRLTDGEMAIGWREIGGATYFFNGKGQMQAGRWLHLNDDWGENAKGNDYYLNQNGKMQTGGWFKLDDSWYYIQSNGARRFSELSEIGGKKYLFAADGKMLTGHQVYNGKKMFFSESGALQTAGKPSTWQKIDSNWYFYDEDGLKTIGKKNINGSTYYFNQEGIMQTGWAFVDGHWNYFASSGAMKTGWVKDQETWYYLDKDGIMLTGRQDINGVRYYLNASGAMQTGWKWQENSWYFYTNSGAMKTGWLKDKESWYYLDPETGIMAVGSKEIDGKNYFFSSAGTMQVGWQWSNDSWHYYATSGALQTGWLKDGDAWYYLEGKEGVMLVGLHQVDGKQYYFSKSGAMQTGWKWFDNHYRYFESNGAMKTGWIKDKGVWYYLNPEDGIMLVGLHKVNGDHYYFDESGAMQTGWKQFDGNWYYFQANGSLLKNATTPDGYKVNEEGIWKQAVAAVNSDAVKPEQKQEANSSIVEQPKQDSNLEANASDKKENE
;
A
#
# COMPACT_ATOMS: atom_id res chain seq x y z
N MET A 1 1.54 7.64 -99.00
CA MET A 1 2.86 7.81 -98.34
C MET A 1 2.92 6.90 -97.11
N LYS A 2 4.13 6.45 -96.73
CA LYS A 2 4.59 5.93 -95.42
C LYS A 2 3.59 5.17 -94.51
N ASN A 3 3.84 3.86 -94.38
CA ASN A 3 4.05 3.06 -93.15
C ASN A 3 3.30 3.49 -91.87
N LYS A 4 2.56 2.64 -91.14
CA LYS A 4 2.40 1.17 -91.19
C LYS A 4 3.67 0.33 -90.89
N TRP A 5 4.43 0.69 -89.83
CA TRP A 5 5.42 -0.20 -89.19
C TRP A 5 5.68 0.23 -87.72
N LEU A 6 4.96 -0.34 -86.75
CA LEU A 6 5.26 -0.17 -85.30
C LEU A 6 4.57 -1.21 -84.37
N LEU A 7 4.31 -2.42 -84.87
CA LEU A 7 3.49 -3.43 -84.17
C LEU A 7 4.12 -4.84 -84.21
N LYS A 8 5.46 -4.92 -84.26
CA LYS A 8 6.22 -6.20 -84.35
C LYS A 8 7.54 -6.26 -83.56
N SER A 9 7.85 -5.25 -82.75
CA SER A 9 9.14 -5.14 -82.03
C SER A 9 9.09 -5.50 -80.54
N VAL A 10 7.91 -5.52 -79.90
CA VAL A 10 7.78 -5.79 -78.45
C VAL A 10 7.79 -7.29 -78.13
N SER A 11 7.27 -8.13 -79.03
CA SER A 11 7.04 -9.56 -78.79
C SER A 11 8.30 -10.44 -78.73
N TYR A 12 9.45 -9.95 -79.21
CA TYR A 12 10.70 -10.72 -79.21
C TYR A 12 11.61 -10.41 -78.01
N SER A 13 11.55 -9.20 -77.45
CA SER A 13 12.34 -8.85 -76.26
C SER A 13 11.88 -9.57 -75.00
N VAL A 14 10.56 -9.75 -74.82
CA VAL A 14 10.00 -10.49 -73.68
C VAL A 14 10.37 -11.98 -73.74
N LEU A 15 10.34 -12.58 -74.94
CA LEU A 15 10.69 -13.99 -75.13
C LEU A 15 12.19 -14.25 -74.92
N ALA A 16 13.06 -13.31 -75.32
CA ALA A 16 14.50 -13.40 -75.10
C ALA A 16 14.87 -13.31 -73.61
N VAL A 17 14.20 -12.44 -72.84
CA VAL A 17 14.42 -12.34 -71.38
C VAL A 17 13.96 -13.63 -70.66
N PHE A 18 12.82 -14.20 -71.05
CA PHE A 18 12.38 -15.50 -70.52
C PHE A 18 13.36 -16.65 -70.86
N LEU A 19 13.96 -16.65 -72.06
CA LEU A 19 14.92 -17.69 -72.45
C LEU A 19 16.30 -17.52 -71.79
N LEU A 20 16.77 -16.30 -71.49
CA LEU A 20 18.02 -16.10 -70.74
C LEU A 20 17.87 -16.50 -69.26
N LEU A 21 16.71 -16.24 -68.63
CA LEU A 21 16.48 -16.62 -67.23
C LEU A 21 16.51 -18.14 -67.02
N ILE A 22 16.17 -18.93 -68.05
CA ILE A 22 16.25 -20.40 -68.03
C ILE A 22 17.70 -20.92 -68.14
N GLN A 23 18.67 -20.09 -68.53
CA GLN A 23 20.09 -20.49 -68.66
C GLN A 23 20.99 -20.07 -67.48
N LEU A 24 20.47 -19.35 -66.48
CA LEU A 24 21.22 -19.01 -65.27
C LEU A 24 20.78 -19.80 -64.02
N SER A 25 19.64 -20.51 -64.09
CA SER A 25 19.36 -21.61 -63.17
C SER A 25 20.22 -22.82 -63.53
N GLN A 26 21.48 -22.85 -63.08
CA GLN A 26 22.17 -24.12 -62.86
C GLN A 26 21.50 -24.82 -61.68
N GLY A 27 20.34 -25.43 -61.96
CA GLY A 27 19.76 -26.42 -61.07
C GLY A 27 20.76 -27.55 -60.92
N VAL A 28 21.35 -27.67 -59.73
CA VAL A 28 22.03 -28.89 -59.35
C VAL A 28 20.95 -29.97 -59.35
N ASN A 29 20.97 -30.85 -60.35
CA ASN A 29 20.26 -32.11 -60.25
C ASN A 29 20.94 -32.87 -59.11
N ALA A 30 20.39 -32.75 -57.90
CA ALA A 30 20.62 -33.74 -56.88
C ALA A 30 20.15 -35.09 -57.46
N ASP A 31 21.00 -36.11 -57.41
CA ASP A 31 20.66 -37.45 -57.87
C ASP A 31 19.58 -38.01 -56.94
N THR A 32 18.31 -37.79 -57.30
CA THR A 32 17.16 -38.16 -56.47
C THR A 32 17.16 -39.66 -56.24
N ILE A 33 17.37 -40.09 -55.00
CA ILE A 33 17.32 -41.49 -54.63
C ILE A 33 15.88 -41.95 -54.81
N SER A 34 15.67 -42.96 -55.66
CA SER A 34 14.34 -43.42 -56.05
C SER A 34 13.46 -43.69 -54.83
N ALA A 35 12.37 -42.93 -54.69
CA ALA A 35 11.35 -43.16 -53.67
C ALA A 35 10.93 -44.64 -53.68
N GLY A 36 11.04 -45.28 -52.52
CA GLY A 36 10.79 -46.71 -52.37
C GLY A 36 9.32 -46.99 -52.07
N SER A 37 8.80 -48.12 -52.55
CA SER A 37 7.53 -48.70 -52.08
C SER A 37 7.73 -49.36 -50.71
N GLY A 38 8.04 -48.55 -49.70
CA GLY A 38 8.41 -48.98 -48.36
C GLY A 38 8.09 -47.95 -47.30
N ASN A 39 8.47 -48.28 -46.06
CA ASN A 39 8.18 -47.51 -44.86
C ASN A 39 9.51 -47.15 -44.17
N ARG A 40 9.75 -45.87 -43.92
CA ARG A 40 10.97 -45.38 -43.25
C ARG A 40 10.69 -44.29 -42.23
N ILE A 41 11.60 -44.18 -41.28
CA ILE A 41 11.73 -43.03 -40.40
C ILE A 41 13.15 -42.47 -40.53
N HIS A 42 13.26 -41.16 -40.68
CA HIS A 42 14.50 -40.42 -40.85
C HIS A 42 14.59 -39.37 -39.75
N PHE A 43 15.48 -39.57 -38.78
CA PHE A 43 15.77 -38.56 -37.75
C PHE A 43 16.89 -37.67 -38.30
N ILE A 44 16.65 -36.37 -38.51
CA ILE A 44 17.70 -35.46 -38.96
C ILE A 44 18.80 -35.42 -37.88
N ASN A 45 20.04 -35.54 -38.31
CA ASN A 45 21.18 -35.65 -37.42
C ASN A 45 21.58 -34.29 -36.86
N THR A 46 21.74 -34.18 -35.54
CA THR A 46 22.34 -32.99 -34.93
C THR A 46 23.82 -32.87 -35.27
N LYS A 47 24.32 -31.63 -35.24
CA LYS A 47 25.72 -31.29 -35.56
C LYS A 47 26.64 -31.33 -34.31
N ALA A 48 26.06 -31.36 -33.11
CA ALA A 48 26.77 -31.22 -31.84
C ALA A 48 26.06 -31.96 -30.67
N LYS A 49 26.44 -31.62 -29.42
CA LYS A 49 25.78 -32.10 -28.19
C LYS A 49 24.49 -31.34 -27.83
N SER A 50 24.04 -30.40 -28.65
CA SER A 50 22.71 -29.80 -28.54
C SER A 50 21.61 -30.82 -28.87
N GLY A 51 20.40 -30.57 -28.38
CA GLY A 51 19.19 -31.16 -28.94
C GLY A 51 18.79 -30.49 -30.26
N SER A 52 17.93 -31.18 -31.02
CA SER A 52 16.94 -30.61 -31.93
C SER A 52 16.18 -31.76 -32.61
N ASP A 53 14.85 -31.66 -32.71
CA ASP A 53 14.02 -32.64 -33.40
C ASP A 53 13.61 -32.16 -34.80
N ALA A 54 14.02 -32.90 -35.83
CA ALA A 54 13.30 -32.92 -37.10
C ALA A 54 13.19 -34.38 -37.58
N ILE A 55 11.98 -34.87 -37.83
CA ILE A 55 11.73 -36.29 -38.09
C ILE A 55 10.81 -36.47 -39.30
N LEU A 56 11.36 -37.00 -40.40
CA LEU A 56 10.60 -37.36 -41.58
C LEU A 56 10.06 -38.79 -41.47
N LEU A 57 8.77 -38.92 -41.73
CA LEU A 57 8.09 -40.19 -42.00
C LEU A 57 7.92 -40.34 -43.51
N GLU A 58 8.36 -41.47 -44.07
CA GLU A 58 8.14 -41.86 -45.47
C GLU A 58 7.34 -43.17 -45.51
N SER A 59 6.24 -43.18 -46.26
CA SER A 59 5.42 -44.39 -46.46
C SER A 59 4.82 -44.41 -47.86
N ASN A 60 5.29 -45.32 -48.72
CA ASN A 60 4.77 -45.54 -50.08
C ASN A 60 4.61 -44.24 -50.92
N GLY A 61 5.59 -43.32 -50.82
CA GLY A 61 5.59 -42.03 -51.51
C GLY A 61 4.74 -40.93 -50.86
N HIS A 62 4.13 -41.20 -49.70
CA HIS A 62 3.58 -40.19 -48.80
C HIS A 62 4.64 -39.76 -47.79
N TYR A 63 4.65 -38.47 -47.44
CA TYR A 63 5.64 -37.85 -46.57
C TYR A 63 4.97 -36.96 -45.51
N ALA A 64 5.49 -36.95 -44.29
CA ALA A 64 5.08 -36.04 -43.22
C ALA A 64 6.24 -35.77 -42.25
N LEU A 65 6.19 -34.63 -41.56
CA LEU A 65 7.16 -34.26 -40.52
C LEU A 65 6.55 -34.33 -39.12
N ILE A 66 7.31 -34.86 -38.17
CA ILE A 66 7.13 -34.64 -36.73
C ILE A 66 8.31 -33.76 -36.31
N ASP A 67 8.02 -32.51 -35.99
CA ASP A 67 8.97 -31.41 -35.82
C ASP A 67 9.87 -31.13 -37.05
N MET A 68 10.36 -29.88 -37.10
CA MET A 68 11.07 -29.27 -38.24
C MET A 68 12.48 -28.79 -37.87
N GLY A 69 12.85 -28.87 -36.59
CA GLY A 69 14.18 -28.57 -36.10
C GLY A 69 14.48 -27.07 -35.97
N GLU A 70 15.66 -26.80 -35.41
CA GLU A 70 16.24 -25.46 -35.27
C GLU A 70 16.48 -24.83 -36.65
N ASP A 71 16.10 -23.57 -36.84
CA ASP A 71 16.30 -22.79 -38.07
C ASP A 71 17.41 -21.74 -37.94
N TYR A 72 17.57 -20.93 -38.99
CA TYR A 72 18.49 -19.81 -38.97
C TYR A 72 17.95 -18.53 -38.35
N ASP A 73 16.63 -18.25 -38.42
CA ASP A 73 16.04 -17.00 -37.96
C ASP A 73 15.96 -16.94 -36.42
N PHE A 74 16.01 -15.73 -35.86
CA PHE A 74 15.84 -15.51 -34.42
C PHE A 74 15.56 -14.03 -34.15
N PRO A 75 14.87 -13.68 -33.04
CA PRO A 75 14.58 -12.29 -32.74
C PRO A 75 15.77 -11.57 -32.08
N ASP A 76 16.31 -10.55 -32.75
CA ASP A 76 17.37 -9.66 -32.23
C ASP A 76 16.86 -8.60 -31.22
N GLY A 77 15.61 -8.73 -30.75
CA GLY A 77 14.94 -7.76 -29.88
C GLY A 77 14.50 -6.46 -30.56
N SER A 78 14.63 -6.32 -31.89
CA SER A 78 14.17 -5.11 -32.61
C SER A 78 12.64 -5.00 -32.71
N ASP A 79 11.90 -6.10 -32.61
CA ASP A 79 10.45 -6.10 -32.39
C ASP A 79 10.18 -6.32 -30.90
N PRO A 80 9.52 -5.38 -30.19
CA PRO A 80 9.31 -5.49 -28.74
C PRO A 80 8.35 -6.62 -28.33
N ARG A 81 7.70 -7.31 -29.28
CA ARG A 81 6.90 -8.53 -29.03
C ARG A 81 7.79 -9.76 -28.87
N TYR A 82 9.00 -9.72 -29.44
CA TYR A 82 9.97 -10.81 -29.42
C TYR A 82 11.32 -10.25 -28.89
N PRO A 83 11.41 -9.97 -27.57
CA PRO A 83 12.63 -9.41 -26.99
C PRO A 83 13.80 -10.41 -27.06
N SER A 84 15.03 -9.91 -27.13
CA SER A 84 16.22 -10.78 -26.98
C SER A 84 16.27 -11.31 -25.53
N ARG A 85 16.01 -12.62 -25.37
CA ARG A 85 16.07 -13.34 -24.09
C ARG A 85 17.34 -14.18 -23.99
N TRP A 86 17.83 -14.35 -22.77
CA TRP A 86 18.95 -15.26 -22.52
C TRP A 86 18.57 -16.69 -22.90
N GLY A 87 19.42 -17.36 -23.68
CA GLY A 87 19.24 -18.75 -24.11
C GLY A 87 18.71 -18.96 -25.54
N ILE A 88 18.21 -17.91 -26.20
CA ILE A 88 17.79 -17.96 -27.62
C ILE A 88 18.94 -18.48 -28.50
N SER A 89 18.62 -19.36 -29.45
CA SER A 89 19.61 -19.93 -30.35
C SER A 89 20.13 -18.91 -31.37
N MET A 90 21.45 -18.92 -31.58
CA MET A 90 22.16 -18.02 -32.50
C MET A 90 23.44 -18.67 -33.06
N ARG A 91 23.45 -20.01 -33.20
CA ARG A 91 24.69 -20.77 -33.46
C ARG A 91 24.47 -21.86 -34.52
N ASN A 92 25.18 -21.75 -35.65
CA ASN A 92 25.11 -22.71 -36.77
C ASN A 92 25.15 -24.21 -36.39
N TYR A 93 25.87 -24.59 -35.32
CA TYR A 93 25.95 -26.00 -34.90
C TYR A 93 24.64 -26.55 -34.29
N GLN A 94 23.68 -25.70 -33.94
CA GLN A 94 22.38 -26.11 -33.41
C GLN A 94 21.36 -26.31 -34.54
N VAL A 95 21.38 -25.41 -35.52
CA VAL A 95 20.50 -25.39 -36.71
C VAL A 95 20.41 -26.75 -37.39
N LEU A 96 19.20 -27.18 -37.76
CA LEU A 96 18.95 -28.36 -38.59
C LEU A 96 18.28 -28.04 -39.95
N GLU A 97 17.75 -26.82 -40.15
CA GLU A 97 17.05 -26.41 -41.38
C GLU A 97 17.75 -26.84 -42.67
N ASP A 98 19.07 -26.59 -42.78
CA ASP A 98 19.86 -26.96 -43.96
C ASP A 98 19.85 -28.47 -44.21
N ARG A 99 19.96 -29.28 -43.14
CA ARG A 99 19.98 -30.74 -43.19
C ARG A 99 18.62 -31.30 -43.54
N LEU A 100 17.57 -30.78 -42.91
CA LEU A 100 16.19 -31.14 -43.19
C LEU A 100 15.84 -30.84 -44.65
N ILE A 101 16.09 -29.62 -45.12
CA ILE A 101 15.79 -29.20 -46.49
C ILE A 101 16.62 -30.00 -47.51
N ARG A 102 17.92 -30.20 -47.26
CA ARG A 102 18.80 -30.97 -48.16
C ARG A 102 18.34 -32.43 -48.26
N HIS A 103 17.98 -33.06 -47.14
CA HIS A 103 17.47 -34.44 -47.09
C HIS A 103 16.10 -34.60 -47.77
N LEU A 104 15.17 -33.66 -47.55
CA LEU A 104 13.87 -33.61 -48.24
C LEU A 104 14.03 -33.47 -49.77
N ASP A 105 14.96 -32.64 -50.23
CA ASP A 105 15.23 -32.46 -51.65
C ASP A 105 15.96 -33.67 -52.27
N GLN A 106 16.86 -34.34 -51.53
CA GLN A 106 17.51 -35.61 -51.95
C GLN A 106 16.52 -36.77 -52.14
N ILE A 107 15.56 -36.90 -51.22
CA ILE A 107 14.42 -37.85 -51.32
C ILE A 107 13.45 -37.42 -52.43
N GLY A 108 13.50 -36.14 -52.83
CA GLY A 108 12.66 -35.60 -53.89
C GLY A 108 11.26 -35.22 -53.42
N VAL A 109 11.04 -34.98 -52.12
CA VAL A 109 9.73 -34.60 -51.56
C VAL A 109 9.15 -33.39 -52.30
N LYS A 110 7.86 -33.45 -52.63
CA LYS A 110 7.10 -32.35 -53.29
C LYS A 110 5.89 -31.89 -52.49
N LYS A 111 5.33 -32.79 -51.68
CA LYS A 111 4.20 -32.56 -50.80
C LYS A 111 4.40 -33.29 -49.48
N LEU A 112 4.08 -32.62 -48.39
CA LEU A 112 3.90 -33.20 -47.06
C LEU A 112 2.38 -33.30 -46.81
N ASP A 113 1.88 -34.47 -46.47
CA ASP A 113 0.45 -34.66 -46.21
C ASP A 113 0.02 -33.92 -44.94
N PHE A 114 0.88 -33.94 -43.92
CA PHE A 114 0.81 -33.08 -42.77
C PHE A 114 2.20 -32.79 -42.20
N ILE A 115 2.30 -31.76 -41.36
CA ILE A 115 3.38 -31.60 -40.40
C ILE A 115 2.78 -31.44 -38.99
N ILE A 116 3.47 -31.93 -37.98
CA ILE A 116 3.12 -31.79 -36.55
C ILE A 116 4.25 -31.05 -35.86
N GLY A 117 3.96 -29.88 -35.27
CA GLY A 117 4.83 -29.26 -34.27
C GLY A 117 4.39 -29.73 -32.88
N THR A 118 5.28 -30.39 -32.15
CA THR A 118 4.95 -31.02 -30.85
C THR A 118 4.69 -29.96 -29.79
N HIS A 119 5.58 -28.99 -29.67
CA HIS A 119 5.51 -27.80 -28.82
C HIS A 119 6.25 -26.64 -29.51
N VAL A 120 6.47 -25.50 -28.84
CA VAL A 120 6.86 -24.25 -29.54
C VAL A 120 8.35 -23.85 -29.50
N HIS A 121 9.25 -24.71 -29.04
CA HIS A 121 10.68 -24.36 -28.97
C HIS A 121 11.33 -24.28 -30.36
N SER A 122 12.36 -23.43 -30.49
CA SER A 122 13.05 -23.16 -31.76
C SER A 122 13.62 -24.44 -32.37
N ASP A 123 14.21 -25.30 -31.54
CA ASP A 123 14.83 -26.55 -31.97
C ASP A 123 13.83 -27.67 -32.32
N HIS A 124 12.53 -27.38 -32.28
CA HIS A 124 11.42 -28.23 -32.74
C HIS A 124 10.59 -27.60 -33.86
N ILE A 125 10.21 -26.31 -33.76
CA ILE A 125 9.34 -25.64 -34.75
C ILE A 125 9.94 -24.41 -35.41
N GLY A 126 11.23 -24.13 -35.21
CA GLY A 126 11.94 -23.05 -35.89
C GLY A 126 11.77 -23.15 -37.40
N GLY A 127 12.19 -24.27 -37.99
CA GLY A 127 12.09 -24.52 -39.45
C GLY A 127 10.66 -24.70 -39.98
N ALA A 128 9.62 -24.40 -39.19
CA ALA A 128 8.23 -24.59 -39.60
C ALA A 128 7.84 -23.69 -40.78
N ASP A 129 8.15 -22.39 -40.76
CA ASP A 129 7.77 -21.54 -41.89
C ASP A 129 8.63 -21.70 -43.13
N GLU A 130 9.88 -22.13 -43.03
CA GLU A 130 10.73 -22.51 -44.16
C GLU A 130 10.09 -23.68 -44.91
N ILE A 131 9.69 -24.71 -44.18
CA ILE A 131 8.98 -25.87 -44.73
C ILE A 131 7.62 -25.47 -45.34
N LEU A 132 6.81 -24.67 -44.63
CA LEU A 132 5.52 -24.18 -45.14
C LEU A 132 5.69 -23.25 -46.36
N ASN A 133 6.81 -22.53 -46.47
CA ASN A 133 7.11 -21.68 -47.61
C ASN A 133 7.76 -22.43 -48.79
N ARG A 134 8.43 -23.57 -48.57
CA ARG A 134 9.16 -24.34 -49.59
C ARG A 134 8.32 -25.48 -50.19
N TYR A 135 7.60 -26.23 -49.38
CA TYR A 135 6.87 -27.44 -49.78
C TYR A 135 5.36 -27.25 -49.75
N GLN A 136 4.62 -28.06 -50.52
CA GLN A 136 3.16 -28.11 -50.37
C GLN A 136 2.80 -28.89 -49.11
N VAL A 137 2.22 -28.24 -48.10
CA VAL A 137 1.75 -28.89 -46.87
C VAL A 137 0.21 -29.00 -46.89
N GLY A 138 -0.34 -30.17 -46.53
CA GLY A 138 -1.78 -30.40 -46.46
C GLY A 138 -2.41 -29.84 -45.17
N LYS A 139 -2.10 -30.48 -44.03
CA LYS A 139 -2.48 -30.00 -42.69
C LYS A 139 -1.25 -29.59 -41.87
N PHE A 140 -1.42 -28.63 -40.97
CA PHE A 140 -0.44 -28.30 -39.93
C PHE A 140 -1.08 -28.48 -38.55
N TYR A 141 -0.55 -29.40 -37.75
CA TYR A 141 -0.99 -29.65 -36.38
C TYR A 141 -0.05 -28.89 -35.43
N LEU A 142 -0.58 -27.93 -34.69
CA LEU A 142 0.16 -27.17 -33.68
C LEU A 142 -0.79 -26.70 -32.58
N LYS A 143 -0.57 -27.16 -31.34
CA LYS A 143 -1.36 -26.74 -30.17
C LYS A 143 -1.22 -25.23 -29.95
N LYS A 144 -2.18 -24.64 -29.22
CA LYS A 144 -2.14 -23.21 -28.93
C LYS A 144 -1.02 -22.87 -27.95
N TYR A 145 -0.44 -21.69 -28.11
CA TYR A 145 0.58 -21.12 -27.23
C TYR A 145 0.28 -19.65 -26.87
N SER A 146 0.87 -19.19 -25.76
CA SER A 146 1.07 -17.79 -25.36
C SER A 146 2.11 -17.77 -24.24
N ASP A 147 3.03 -16.80 -24.22
CA ASP A 147 4.00 -16.61 -23.14
C ASP A 147 3.35 -16.65 -21.74
N ASP A 148 2.14 -16.10 -21.62
CA ASP A 148 1.37 -16.06 -20.36
C ASP A 148 1.16 -17.42 -19.69
N ARG A 149 1.22 -18.53 -20.43
CA ARG A 149 1.01 -19.88 -19.86
C ARG A 149 2.23 -20.43 -19.13
N ILE A 150 3.42 -19.95 -19.45
CA ILE A 150 4.67 -20.46 -18.89
C ILE A 150 4.86 -19.89 -17.48
N THR A 151 5.47 -20.68 -16.60
CA THR A 151 5.75 -20.28 -15.21
C THR A 151 7.24 -20.29 -14.84
N ALA A 152 8.10 -20.89 -15.66
CA ALA A 152 9.54 -20.67 -15.61
C ALA A 152 9.91 -19.33 -16.26
N ASN A 153 10.66 -18.47 -15.53
CA ASN A 153 11.12 -17.18 -16.06
C ASN A 153 12.04 -17.30 -17.29
N TRP A 154 12.69 -18.46 -17.47
CA TRP A 154 13.58 -18.77 -18.59
C TRP A 154 12.86 -19.40 -19.81
N GLY A 155 11.77 -20.15 -19.61
CA GLY A 155 11.11 -20.99 -20.63
C GLY A 155 10.26 -20.24 -21.67
N LEU A 156 10.67 -19.01 -22.01
CA LEU A 156 9.98 -18.14 -22.97
C LEU A 156 10.78 -17.92 -24.26
N TRP A 157 12.11 -17.93 -24.17
CA TRP A 157 13.08 -17.72 -25.27
C TRP A 157 12.53 -16.92 -26.46
N ASP A 158 12.41 -17.54 -27.62
CA ASP A 158 11.80 -17.07 -28.85
C ASP A 158 10.55 -17.88 -29.23
N ASN A 159 9.99 -18.63 -28.29
CA ASN A 159 8.83 -19.52 -28.44
C ASN A 159 7.65 -18.86 -29.18
N LEU A 160 7.31 -17.62 -28.81
CA LEU A 160 6.23 -16.86 -29.46
C LEU A 160 6.58 -16.37 -30.87
N PHE A 161 7.87 -16.14 -31.17
CA PHE A 161 8.34 -15.75 -32.50
C PHE A 161 8.16 -16.92 -33.48
N ASN A 162 8.63 -18.11 -33.12
CA ASN A 162 8.51 -19.31 -33.97
C ASN A 162 7.05 -19.73 -34.15
N TYR A 163 6.26 -19.70 -33.07
CA TYR A 163 4.81 -19.90 -33.14
C TYR A 163 4.12 -18.91 -34.10
N ASP A 164 4.36 -17.61 -33.94
CA ASP A 164 3.74 -16.58 -34.80
C ASP A 164 4.22 -16.68 -36.25
N ASN A 165 5.48 -17.02 -36.52
CA ASN A 165 6.02 -17.16 -37.87
C ASN A 165 5.39 -18.38 -38.58
N ALA A 166 5.39 -19.54 -37.92
CA ALA A 166 4.75 -20.76 -38.39
C ALA A 166 3.26 -20.57 -38.71
N LEU A 167 2.49 -19.93 -37.81
CA LEU A 167 1.08 -19.62 -38.05
C LEU A 167 0.89 -18.66 -39.23
N ARG A 168 1.70 -17.60 -39.32
CA ARG A 168 1.64 -16.58 -40.39
C ARG A 168 1.96 -17.19 -41.75
N ALA A 169 2.90 -18.13 -41.82
CA ALA A 169 3.23 -18.84 -43.06
C ALA A 169 2.16 -19.85 -43.47
N ALA A 170 1.62 -20.63 -42.53
CA ALA A 170 0.50 -21.52 -42.80
C ALA A 170 -0.70 -20.76 -43.37
N GLN A 171 -1.05 -19.61 -42.76
CA GLN A 171 -2.10 -18.72 -43.26
C GLN A 171 -1.77 -18.15 -44.65
N LYS A 172 -0.57 -17.59 -44.85
CA LYS A 172 -0.08 -17.05 -46.13
C LYS A 172 -0.10 -18.08 -47.27
N ARG A 173 0.03 -19.37 -46.94
CA ARG A 173 0.11 -20.49 -47.89
C ARG A 173 -1.19 -21.27 -48.05
N GLY A 174 -2.22 -20.95 -47.26
CA GLY A 174 -3.51 -21.65 -47.31
C GLY A 174 -3.47 -23.08 -46.73
N VAL A 175 -2.52 -23.37 -45.85
CA VAL A 175 -2.36 -24.68 -45.21
C VAL A 175 -3.45 -24.85 -44.14
N THR A 176 -4.00 -26.06 -44.01
CA THR A 176 -5.09 -26.31 -43.05
C THR A 176 -4.53 -26.45 -41.62
N LEU A 177 -4.54 -25.35 -40.87
CA LEU A 177 -4.10 -25.32 -39.47
C LEU A 177 -5.12 -25.98 -38.53
N ILE A 178 -4.68 -26.99 -37.77
CA ILE A 178 -5.47 -27.72 -36.77
C ILE A 178 -4.88 -27.44 -35.38
N GLN A 179 -5.47 -26.47 -34.65
CA GLN A 179 -5.05 -26.15 -33.28
C GLN A 179 -5.92 -26.79 -32.18
N ASN A 180 -7.19 -27.09 -32.47
CA ASN A 180 -8.10 -27.77 -31.54
C ASN A 180 -8.30 -29.21 -32.05
N ILE A 181 -7.30 -30.06 -31.83
CA ILE A 181 -7.28 -31.45 -32.31
C ILE A 181 -8.40 -32.22 -31.59
N SER A 182 -9.38 -32.73 -32.34
CA SER A 182 -10.45 -33.58 -31.82
C SER A 182 -9.99 -35.03 -31.68
N ASP A 183 -10.82 -35.88 -31.07
CA ASP A 183 -10.54 -37.30 -30.93
C ASP A 183 -10.44 -37.99 -32.31
N GLU A 184 -11.19 -37.52 -33.31
CA GLU A 184 -11.09 -37.95 -34.71
C GLU A 184 -9.83 -37.38 -35.40
N ASP A 185 -9.54 -36.09 -35.25
CA ASP A 185 -8.30 -35.48 -35.79
C ASP A 185 -7.02 -36.00 -35.12
N SER A 186 -7.14 -36.71 -33.99
CA SER A 186 -6.04 -37.38 -33.30
C SER A 186 -5.57 -38.68 -33.97
N HIS A 187 -6.32 -39.20 -34.95
CA HIS A 187 -6.02 -40.46 -35.62
C HIS A 187 -5.69 -40.22 -37.10
N LEU A 188 -4.41 -40.35 -37.45
CA LEU A 188 -3.87 -39.98 -38.76
C LEU A 188 -3.43 -41.21 -39.56
N LYS A 189 -3.39 -41.04 -40.89
CA LYS A 189 -2.86 -42.02 -41.85
C LYS A 189 -1.80 -41.39 -42.73
N LEU A 190 -0.73 -42.12 -42.99
CA LEU A 190 0.32 -41.75 -43.94
C LEU A 190 0.78 -43.02 -44.67
N GLY A 191 0.31 -43.25 -45.90
CA GLY A 191 0.53 -44.52 -46.59
C GLY A 191 0.03 -45.72 -45.78
N ASP A 192 0.94 -46.62 -45.42
CA ASP A 192 0.67 -47.78 -44.54
C ASP A 192 0.66 -47.43 -43.05
N MET A 193 1.17 -46.25 -42.65
CA MET A 193 1.32 -45.87 -41.25
C MET A 193 -0.02 -45.48 -40.61
N ASP A 194 -0.28 -46.11 -39.47
CA ASP A 194 -1.35 -45.79 -38.53
C ASP A 194 -0.78 -44.93 -37.40
N ILE A 195 -1.25 -43.69 -37.22
CA ILE A 195 -0.60 -42.73 -36.32
C ILE A 195 -1.63 -42.22 -35.32
N GLN A 196 -1.45 -42.60 -34.05
CA GLN A 196 -2.28 -42.13 -32.96
C GLN A 196 -1.57 -41.02 -32.19
N LEU A 197 -2.22 -39.85 -32.09
CA LEU A 197 -1.76 -38.75 -31.26
C LEU A 197 -2.23 -38.93 -29.81
N TYR A 198 -1.40 -38.47 -28.87
CA TYR A 198 -1.65 -38.33 -27.45
C TYR A 198 -1.20 -36.94 -26.99
N ASN A 199 -1.63 -36.49 -25.79
CA ASN A 199 -1.44 -35.12 -25.28
C ASN A 199 -1.95 -33.98 -26.19
N TYR A 200 -2.71 -34.29 -27.25
CA TYR A 200 -3.07 -33.37 -28.33
C TYR A 200 -4.08 -32.27 -27.97
N LYS A 201 -4.82 -32.42 -26.87
CA LYS A 201 -5.85 -31.46 -26.45
C LYS A 201 -5.19 -30.24 -25.79
N ASN A 202 -5.71 -29.05 -26.08
CA ASN A 202 -5.40 -27.85 -25.29
C ASN A 202 -6.09 -27.99 -23.92
N GLU A 203 -5.33 -28.00 -22.83
CA GLU A 203 -5.88 -27.91 -21.47
C GLU A 203 -6.06 -26.42 -21.08
N TYR A 204 -7.15 -26.10 -20.38
CA TYR A 204 -7.51 -24.74 -19.96
C TYR A 204 -7.74 -24.67 -18.44
N ASP A 205 -7.64 -23.48 -17.85
CA ASP A 205 -8.01 -23.21 -16.46
C ASP A 205 -9.54 -22.97 -16.30
N ALA A 206 -10.00 -22.59 -15.10
CA ALA A 206 -11.42 -22.37 -14.82
C ALA A 206 -11.94 -21.05 -15.44
N GLU A 207 -11.04 -20.13 -15.73
CA GLU A 207 -11.25 -18.81 -16.31
C GLU A 207 -11.26 -18.85 -17.85
N GLY A 208 -10.75 -19.94 -18.46
CA GLY A 208 -10.73 -20.19 -19.90
C GLY A 208 -9.41 -19.83 -20.60
N ASN A 209 -8.35 -19.52 -19.86
CA ASN A 209 -6.99 -19.33 -20.40
C ASN A 209 -6.32 -20.69 -20.63
N LEU A 210 -5.24 -20.72 -21.41
CA LEU A 210 -4.41 -21.93 -21.52
C LEU A 210 -3.86 -22.30 -20.14
N LYS A 211 -4.06 -23.55 -19.73
CA LYS A 211 -3.58 -24.06 -18.45
C LYS A 211 -2.07 -23.82 -18.33
N LYS A 212 -1.68 -23.20 -17.22
CA LYS A 212 -0.28 -22.91 -16.94
C LYS A 212 0.54 -24.18 -16.75
N VAL A 213 1.77 -24.13 -17.23
CA VAL A 213 2.78 -25.20 -17.18
C VAL A 213 4.12 -24.62 -16.75
N ARG A 214 5.03 -25.47 -16.29
CA ARG A 214 6.43 -25.12 -16.02
C ARG A 214 7.07 -24.51 -17.27
N ASP A 215 6.90 -25.19 -18.40
CA ASP A 215 7.61 -25.03 -19.65
C ASP A 215 6.78 -25.66 -20.81
N ASP A 216 6.99 -25.34 -22.10
CA ASP A 216 6.16 -25.93 -23.17
C ASP A 216 6.61 -27.36 -23.56
N ASN A 217 7.74 -27.88 -23.07
CA ASN A 217 8.11 -29.29 -23.16
C ASN A 217 6.95 -30.22 -22.72
N SER A 218 6.33 -29.90 -21.57
CA SER A 218 5.15 -30.57 -21.01
C SER A 218 3.92 -30.58 -21.92
N ASN A 219 3.88 -29.64 -22.87
CA ASN A 219 2.79 -29.47 -23.83
C ASN A 219 2.94 -30.37 -25.06
N SER A 220 4.09 -31.03 -25.26
CA SER A 220 4.43 -31.82 -26.46
C SER A 220 3.31 -32.75 -26.92
N ILE A 221 2.87 -32.62 -28.18
CA ILE A 221 2.05 -33.62 -28.87
C ILE A 221 2.86 -34.91 -29.02
N VAL A 222 2.35 -36.01 -28.49
CA VAL A 222 3.00 -37.32 -28.60
C VAL A 222 2.41 -38.07 -29.80
N SER A 223 3.24 -38.56 -30.70
CA SER A 223 2.82 -39.39 -31.84
C SER A 223 3.26 -40.84 -31.66
N VAL A 224 2.34 -41.79 -31.85
CA VAL A 224 2.66 -43.23 -31.85
C VAL A 224 2.36 -43.80 -33.23
N VAL A 225 3.42 -44.08 -33.98
CA VAL A 225 3.36 -44.63 -35.35
C VAL A 225 3.34 -46.15 -35.28
N THR A 226 2.34 -46.77 -35.89
CA THR A 226 2.18 -48.22 -36.00
C THR A 226 2.23 -48.63 -37.47
N VAL A 227 3.24 -49.41 -37.86
CA VAL A 227 3.44 -49.86 -39.25
C VAL A 227 4.22 -51.17 -39.30
N ALA A 228 3.91 -52.05 -40.26
CA ALA A 228 4.54 -53.37 -40.41
C ALA A 228 4.60 -54.22 -39.11
N GLY A 229 3.63 -54.05 -38.20
CA GLY A 229 3.60 -54.72 -36.89
C GLY A 229 4.67 -54.24 -35.90
N LYS A 230 5.20 -53.02 -36.09
CA LYS A 230 6.04 -52.28 -35.14
C LYS A 230 5.29 -51.08 -34.58
N ARG A 231 5.64 -50.66 -33.37
CA ARG A 231 5.21 -49.37 -32.81
C ARG A 231 6.42 -48.49 -32.51
N ILE A 232 6.34 -47.22 -32.92
CA ILE A 232 7.36 -46.19 -32.73
C ILE A 232 6.73 -45.06 -31.92
N TYR A 233 7.32 -44.72 -30.77
CA TYR A 233 6.95 -43.55 -29.97
C TYR A 233 7.81 -42.34 -30.37
N LEU A 234 7.18 -41.20 -30.65
CA LEU A 234 7.81 -39.92 -30.95
C LEU A 234 7.15 -38.86 -30.03
N GLY A 235 7.86 -38.46 -28.97
CA GLY A 235 7.27 -37.70 -27.86
C GLY A 235 7.43 -36.19 -27.91
N GLY A 236 8.16 -35.64 -28.90
CA GLY A 236 8.78 -34.32 -28.74
C GLY A 236 9.58 -34.30 -27.45
N ASP A 237 9.38 -33.27 -26.62
CA ASP A 237 10.11 -33.09 -25.37
C ASP A 237 9.25 -33.26 -24.11
N LEU A 238 8.26 -34.15 -24.21
CA LEU A 238 7.38 -34.52 -23.10
C LEU A 238 8.15 -34.82 -21.79
N ASP A 239 8.01 -33.96 -20.79
CA ASP A 239 8.53 -34.17 -19.44
C ASP A 239 7.44 -34.68 -18.46
N ASN A 240 7.82 -34.99 -17.23
CA ASN A 240 6.89 -35.42 -16.17
C ASN A 240 6.65 -34.36 -15.07
N ALA A 241 6.96 -33.08 -15.29
CA ALA A 241 6.72 -32.01 -14.31
C ALA A 241 5.24 -31.85 -13.97
N GLU A 242 4.35 -31.99 -14.98
CA GLU A 242 2.89 -32.03 -14.84
C GLU A 242 2.31 -33.45 -14.75
N GLY A 243 3.16 -34.48 -14.57
CA GLY A 243 2.74 -35.89 -14.52
C GLY A 243 2.33 -36.47 -15.88
N ALA A 244 2.81 -35.89 -16.99
CA ALA A 244 2.37 -36.28 -18.33
C ALA A 244 2.87 -37.68 -18.74
N GLU A 245 4.09 -38.07 -18.38
CA GLU A 245 4.59 -39.43 -18.61
C GLU A 245 3.80 -40.46 -17.78
N ASP A 246 3.56 -40.20 -16.50
CA ASP A 246 2.77 -41.11 -15.63
C ASP A 246 1.33 -41.28 -16.14
N LYS A 247 0.73 -40.22 -16.70
CA LYS A 247 -0.61 -40.20 -17.32
C LYS A 247 -0.65 -40.96 -18.65
N LEU A 248 0.41 -40.90 -19.46
CA LEU A 248 0.41 -41.40 -20.84
C LEU A 248 1.04 -42.78 -21.00
N GLY A 249 2.07 -43.12 -20.22
CA GLY A 249 2.79 -44.39 -20.29
C GLY A 249 1.87 -45.62 -20.28
N PRO A 250 0.99 -45.78 -19.28
CA PRO A 250 0.05 -46.91 -19.21
C PRO A 250 -0.97 -46.97 -20.36
N VAL A 251 -1.26 -45.83 -21.01
CA VAL A 251 -2.26 -45.73 -22.09
C VAL A 251 -1.63 -45.96 -23.47
N ILE A 252 -0.38 -45.54 -23.65
CA ILE A 252 0.41 -45.83 -24.85
C ILE A 252 0.86 -47.31 -24.82
N GLY A 253 1.36 -47.77 -23.68
CA GLY A 253 1.88 -49.12 -23.49
C GLY A 253 3.05 -49.46 -24.43
N LYS A 254 3.31 -50.76 -24.61
CA LYS A 254 4.56 -51.24 -25.22
C LYS A 254 4.81 -50.76 -26.66
N VAL A 255 6.03 -50.28 -26.92
CA VAL A 255 6.56 -49.94 -28.25
C VAL A 255 7.84 -50.73 -28.58
N ASP A 256 8.31 -50.66 -29.83
CA ASP A 256 9.57 -51.28 -30.26
C ASP A 256 10.71 -50.25 -30.32
N MET A 257 10.43 -49.05 -30.84
CA MET A 257 11.33 -47.89 -30.90
C MET A 257 10.74 -46.70 -30.14
N MET A 258 11.60 -45.91 -29.50
CA MET A 258 11.26 -44.70 -28.74
C MET A 258 12.23 -43.57 -29.12
N LYS A 259 11.75 -42.40 -29.54
CA LYS A 259 12.53 -41.17 -29.39
C LYS A 259 12.69 -40.90 -27.90
N TRP A 260 13.90 -40.63 -27.44
CA TRP A 260 14.14 -40.11 -26.11
C TRP A 260 13.49 -38.73 -25.97
N ASN A 261 12.60 -38.54 -24.99
CA ASN A 261 12.03 -37.23 -24.71
C ASN A 261 13.15 -36.26 -24.32
N HIS A 262 13.11 -35.00 -24.74
CA HIS A 262 14.04 -33.98 -24.26
C HIS A 262 15.51 -34.32 -24.52
N HIS A 263 15.73 -34.96 -25.68
CA HIS A 263 16.95 -35.45 -26.35
C HIS A 263 18.00 -36.19 -25.50
N TYR A 264 18.42 -35.66 -24.35
CA TYR A 264 19.30 -36.29 -23.36
C TYR A 264 18.77 -36.25 -21.92
N ASP A 265 17.65 -35.58 -21.60
CA ASP A 265 17.23 -35.45 -20.21
C ASP A 265 16.72 -36.78 -19.60
N ALA A 266 17.09 -37.00 -18.35
CA ALA A 266 16.61 -38.08 -17.50
C ALA A 266 16.33 -37.59 -16.06
N THR A 267 16.20 -36.27 -15.86
CA THR A 267 15.97 -35.64 -14.54
C THR A 267 14.50 -35.31 -14.30
N ILE A 268 13.77 -34.93 -15.36
CA ILE A 268 12.34 -34.64 -15.35
C ILE A 268 11.63 -35.43 -16.46
N SER A 269 12.32 -35.70 -17.57
CA SER A 269 11.87 -36.57 -18.67
C SER A 269 12.39 -38.01 -18.52
N ASN A 270 11.81 -38.95 -19.27
CA ASN A 270 12.20 -40.36 -19.40
C ASN A 270 12.28 -41.10 -18.06
N THR A 271 11.26 -40.92 -17.22
CA THR A 271 11.14 -41.56 -15.92
C THR A 271 11.15 -43.09 -16.03
N ILE A 272 11.66 -43.78 -14.99
CA ILE A 272 11.74 -45.25 -14.99
C ILE A 272 10.36 -45.90 -15.14
N ASN A 273 9.30 -45.30 -14.57
CA ASN A 273 7.92 -45.78 -14.76
C ASN A 273 7.50 -45.71 -16.24
N PHE A 274 7.79 -44.60 -16.93
CA PHE A 274 7.49 -44.45 -18.35
C PHE A 274 8.24 -45.48 -19.21
N LEU A 275 9.54 -45.66 -18.95
CA LEU A 275 10.37 -46.67 -19.62
C LEU A 275 9.87 -48.11 -19.36
N GLU A 276 9.26 -48.40 -18.22
CA GLU A 276 8.65 -49.72 -17.93
C GLU A 276 7.31 -49.94 -18.61
N ASN A 277 6.48 -48.90 -18.75
CA ASN A 277 5.24 -48.99 -19.52
C ASN A 277 5.49 -49.09 -21.04
N LEU A 278 6.44 -48.30 -21.57
CA LEU A 278 6.80 -48.32 -22.99
C LEU A 278 7.66 -49.52 -23.38
N SER A 279 8.52 -50.01 -22.49
CA SER A 279 9.36 -51.21 -22.68
C SER A 279 10.02 -51.33 -24.09
N PRO A 280 10.69 -50.25 -24.59
CA PRO A 280 11.27 -50.22 -25.94
C PRO A 280 12.45 -51.19 -26.08
N LYS A 281 12.78 -51.56 -27.31
CA LYS A 281 14.01 -52.31 -27.65
C LYS A 281 15.11 -51.38 -28.15
N MET A 282 14.73 -50.29 -28.80
CA MET A 282 15.60 -49.29 -29.40
C MET A 282 15.18 -47.89 -28.96
N ILE A 283 16.14 -47.05 -28.61
CA ILE A 283 16.00 -45.64 -28.27
C ILE A 283 16.83 -44.83 -29.27
N ILE A 284 16.23 -43.78 -29.83
CA ILE A 284 16.91 -42.77 -30.63
C ILE A 284 16.97 -41.46 -29.84
N GLN A 285 18.17 -40.98 -29.55
CA GLN A 285 18.41 -39.65 -29.00
C GLN A 285 18.65 -38.65 -30.14
N THR A 286 17.85 -37.58 -30.20
CA THR A 286 18.00 -36.47 -31.16
C THR A 286 19.07 -35.47 -30.72
N THR A 287 20.27 -36.00 -30.40
CA THR A 287 21.41 -35.24 -29.89
C THR A 287 22.70 -36.07 -29.90
N GLY A 288 23.86 -35.42 -30.04
CA GLY A 288 25.17 -36.02 -29.77
C GLY A 288 25.57 -36.04 -28.28
N GLY A 289 24.66 -35.67 -27.38
CA GLY A 289 24.85 -35.69 -25.93
C GLY A 289 24.44 -37.02 -25.28
N ASP A 290 25.27 -37.52 -24.37
CA ASP A 290 24.94 -38.65 -23.50
C ASP A 290 23.72 -38.33 -22.61
N ILE A 291 22.79 -39.28 -22.41
CA ILE A 291 21.69 -39.16 -21.43
C ILE A 291 22.24 -38.67 -20.09
N ASN A 292 21.70 -37.60 -19.49
CA ASN A 292 22.40 -36.90 -18.40
C ASN A 292 22.51 -37.72 -17.08
N VAL A 293 21.50 -38.48 -16.67
CA VAL A 293 21.51 -39.28 -15.42
C VAL A 293 22.17 -40.65 -15.58
N ALA A 294 23.15 -40.94 -14.72
CA ALA A 294 23.95 -42.17 -14.76
C ALA A 294 23.16 -43.46 -14.47
N SER A 295 22.32 -43.46 -13.44
CA SER A 295 21.50 -44.63 -13.08
C SER A 295 20.48 -45.00 -14.17
N THR A 296 20.03 -44.02 -14.96
CA THR A 296 19.17 -44.26 -16.14
C THR A 296 19.97 -44.94 -17.26
N ARG A 297 21.22 -44.53 -17.52
CA ARG A 297 22.12 -45.23 -18.46
C ARG A 297 22.36 -46.69 -18.03
N GLU A 298 22.64 -46.92 -16.75
CA GLU A 298 22.81 -48.27 -16.17
C GLU A 298 21.54 -49.12 -16.28
N TYR A 299 20.37 -48.51 -16.07
CA TYR A 299 19.07 -49.17 -16.22
C TYR A 299 18.83 -49.65 -17.66
N LEU A 300 19.07 -48.80 -18.66
CA LEU A 300 18.91 -49.16 -20.08
C LEU A 300 19.86 -50.31 -20.49
N GLN A 301 21.12 -50.25 -20.04
CA GLN A 301 22.08 -51.33 -20.24
C GLN A 301 21.60 -52.64 -19.59
N LYS A 302 21.12 -52.59 -18.34
CA LYS A 302 20.59 -53.76 -17.60
C LYS A 302 19.32 -54.35 -18.25
N LYS A 303 18.53 -53.54 -18.95
CA LYS A 303 17.36 -53.98 -19.73
C LYS A 303 17.72 -54.41 -21.16
N ASN A 304 18.99 -54.33 -21.57
CA ASN A 304 19.49 -54.59 -22.93
C ASN A 304 18.73 -53.79 -24.01
N ILE A 305 18.51 -52.50 -23.74
CA ILE A 305 17.88 -51.57 -24.68
C ILE A 305 18.99 -50.88 -25.49
N GLN A 306 18.89 -50.92 -26.81
CA GLN A 306 19.86 -50.28 -27.70
C GLN A 306 19.62 -48.76 -27.73
N VAL A 307 20.62 -47.96 -27.38
CA VAL A 307 20.58 -46.49 -27.52
C VAL A 307 21.43 -46.09 -28.73
N LEU A 308 20.90 -45.18 -29.55
CA LEU A 308 21.57 -44.61 -30.74
C LEU A 308 21.39 -43.09 -30.76
N HIS A 309 22.39 -42.38 -31.25
CA HIS A 309 22.35 -40.92 -31.43
C HIS A 309 22.06 -40.58 -32.89
N ALA A 310 21.02 -39.77 -33.14
CA ALA A 310 20.83 -39.07 -34.40
C ALA A 310 21.74 -37.83 -34.41
N ALA A 311 23.04 -38.07 -34.56
CA ALA A 311 24.08 -37.05 -34.58
C ALA A 311 25.20 -37.46 -35.53
N SER A 312 25.63 -36.55 -36.42
CA SER A 312 26.64 -36.85 -37.43
C SER A 312 27.34 -35.59 -37.94
N GLN A 313 28.60 -35.76 -38.35
CA GLN A 313 29.39 -34.75 -39.04
C GLN A 313 29.34 -34.89 -40.57
N THR A 314 28.89 -36.05 -41.09
CA THR A 314 28.91 -36.31 -42.54
C THR A 314 27.55 -36.65 -43.14
N GLN A 315 26.52 -37.02 -42.36
CA GLN A 315 25.22 -37.45 -42.90
C GLN A 315 24.08 -36.59 -42.36
N ASP A 316 23.12 -36.26 -43.22
CA ASP A 316 21.98 -35.43 -42.85
C ASP A 316 20.95 -36.12 -41.95
N ALA A 317 20.77 -37.44 -42.07
CA ALA A 317 19.80 -38.17 -41.25
C ALA A 317 20.30 -39.55 -40.78
N THR A 318 19.82 -39.97 -39.61
CA THR A 318 19.83 -41.37 -39.18
C THR A 318 18.54 -42.02 -39.63
N VAL A 319 18.65 -42.94 -40.59
CA VAL A 319 17.50 -43.50 -41.32
C VAL A 319 17.31 -44.98 -41.01
N PHE A 320 16.05 -45.39 -40.80
CA PHE A 320 15.67 -46.79 -40.65
C PHE A 320 14.59 -47.20 -41.65
N ASP A 321 14.85 -48.27 -42.42
CA ASP A 321 13.81 -49.06 -43.07
C ASP A 321 13.02 -49.83 -41.99
N ILE A 322 11.68 -49.79 -42.08
CA ILE A 322 10.77 -50.41 -41.11
C ILE A 322 10.07 -51.61 -41.76
N SER A 323 10.22 -52.80 -41.18
CA SER A 323 9.54 -54.02 -41.65
C SER A 323 9.09 -54.93 -40.52
N ASP A 324 8.32 -55.96 -40.86
CA ASP A 324 7.96 -57.12 -40.03
C ASP A 324 9.13 -57.71 -39.22
N LYS A 325 10.36 -57.64 -39.75
CA LYS A 325 11.59 -58.14 -39.14
C LYS A 325 12.17 -57.20 -38.09
N GLY A 326 11.90 -55.90 -38.17
CA GLY A 326 12.44 -54.87 -37.28
C GLY A 326 12.83 -53.59 -38.01
N PHE A 327 13.79 -52.88 -37.44
CA PHE A 327 14.37 -51.66 -38.01
C PHE A 327 15.75 -51.97 -38.58
N ALA A 328 15.99 -51.64 -39.85
CA ALA A 328 17.30 -51.76 -40.48
C ALA A 328 17.87 -50.35 -40.70
N ASN A 329 19.03 -50.03 -40.10
CA ASN A 329 19.69 -48.75 -40.33
C ASN A 329 20.22 -48.68 -41.77
N VAL A 330 19.86 -47.63 -42.49
CA VAL A 330 20.19 -47.40 -43.90
C VAL A 330 20.75 -46.00 -44.17
N SER A 331 21.24 -45.29 -43.15
CA SER A 331 21.80 -43.93 -43.28
C SER A 331 22.89 -43.87 -44.36
N ASN A 332 23.74 -44.90 -44.43
CA ASN A 332 24.82 -45.05 -45.41
C ASN A 332 24.35 -45.31 -46.87
N THR A 333 23.05 -45.22 -47.15
CA THR A 333 22.51 -45.21 -48.53
C THR A 333 22.25 -43.79 -49.06
N PHE A 334 22.32 -42.78 -48.20
CA PHE A 334 22.18 -41.36 -48.53
C PHE A 334 23.56 -40.70 -48.75
N PRO A 335 23.65 -39.59 -49.51
CA PRO A 335 24.91 -38.88 -49.74
C PRO A 335 25.46 -38.26 -48.46
N ASP A 336 26.79 -38.13 -48.38
CA ASP A 336 27.42 -37.29 -47.36
C ASP A 336 27.16 -35.78 -47.64
N ILE A 337 27.19 -34.98 -46.59
CA ILE A 337 27.01 -33.51 -46.59
C ILE A 337 28.06 -32.86 -47.51
N PRO A 338 27.64 -31.99 -48.46
CA PRO A 338 28.54 -31.40 -49.42
C PRO A 338 29.49 -30.38 -48.76
N VAL A 339 30.79 -30.51 -49.05
CA VAL A 339 31.81 -29.55 -48.61
C VAL A 339 32.07 -28.50 -49.69
N VAL A 340 32.11 -27.22 -49.30
CA VAL A 340 32.37 -26.06 -50.18
C VAL A 340 33.38 -25.10 -49.58
N ASP A 341 33.95 -24.22 -50.41
CA ASP A 341 34.81 -23.12 -49.92
C ASP A 341 33.99 -22.09 -49.10
N GLU A 342 34.45 -21.75 -47.89
CA GLU A 342 33.91 -20.61 -47.16
C GLU A 342 34.15 -19.31 -47.94
N LYS A 343 33.15 -18.42 -47.98
CA LYS A 343 33.28 -17.11 -48.66
C LYS A 343 32.23 -16.10 -48.27
N TRP A 344 32.62 -14.83 -48.34
CA TRP A 344 31.68 -13.72 -48.42
C TRP A 344 30.91 -13.75 -49.74
N TYR A 345 29.62 -13.45 -49.69
CA TYR A 345 28.76 -13.25 -50.85
C TYR A 345 27.74 -12.14 -50.59
N GLN A 346 27.04 -11.69 -51.63
CA GLN A 346 25.93 -10.75 -51.50
C GLN A 346 24.62 -11.38 -51.97
N GLU A 347 23.54 -11.08 -51.25
CA GLU A 347 22.19 -11.55 -51.51
C GLU A 347 21.20 -10.46 -51.09
N ASP A 348 20.28 -10.08 -51.99
CA ASP A 348 19.31 -8.97 -51.81
C ASP A 348 19.91 -7.63 -51.30
N GLY A 349 21.18 -7.37 -51.62
CA GLY A 349 21.93 -6.17 -51.21
C GLY A 349 22.65 -6.29 -49.87
N TYR A 350 22.45 -7.38 -49.13
CA TYR A 350 23.13 -7.66 -47.87
C TYR A 350 24.40 -8.47 -48.09
N TRP A 351 25.43 -8.21 -47.28
CA TRP A 351 26.57 -9.12 -47.17
C TRP A 351 26.19 -10.33 -46.31
N LYS A 352 26.52 -11.52 -46.82
CA LYS A 352 26.40 -12.80 -46.13
C LYS A 352 27.76 -13.53 -46.15
N TYR A 353 27.94 -14.51 -45.27
CA TYR A 353 29.10 -15.40 -45.29
C TYR A 353 28.63 -16.85 -45.37
N ARG A 354 29.32 -17.65 -46.18
CA ARG A 354 29.03 -19.09 -46.37
C ARG A 354 30.05 -19.94 -45.64
N LEU A 355 29.58 -20.99 -44.98
CA LEU A 355 30.37 -21.95 -44.22
C LEU A 355 30.75 -23.19 -45.05
N THR A 356 31.61 -24.05 -44.52
CA THR A 356 32.20 -25.21 -45.21
C THR A 356 31.19 -26.30 -45.61
N ASP A 357 30.09 -26.39 -44.88
CA ASP A 357 28.91 -27.27 -45.03
C ASP A 357 27.86 -26.67 -46.00
N GLY A 358 28.15 -25.48 -46.55
CA GLY A 358 27.30 -24.74 -47.47
C GLY A 358 26.31 -23.79 -46.79
N GLU A 359 26.25 -23.80 -45.46
CA GLU A 359 25.35 -22.98 -44.64
C GLU A 359 25.61 -21.47 -44.76
N MET A 360 24.64 -20.64 -44.38
CA MET A 360 24.88 -19.22 -44.11
C MET A 360 25.27 -19.00 -42.65
N ALA A 361 26.26 -18.13 -42.40
CA ALA A 361 26.67 -17.79 -41.05
C ALA A 361 25.58 -16.98 -40.34
N ILE A 362 25.26 -17.37 -39.10
CA ILE A 362 24.36 -16.65 -38.20
C ILE A 362 25.06 -16.30 -36.88
N GLY A 363 24.52 -15.31 -36.16
CA GLY A 363 25.02 -14.88 -34.85
C GLY A 363 26.46 -14.35 -34.89
N TRP A 364 27.20 -14.57 -33.82
CA TRP A 364 28.61 -14.20 -33.69
C TRP A 364 29.55 -15.16 -34.45
N ARG A 365 30.29 -14.67 -35.44
CA ARG A 365 31.30 -15.45 -36.19
C ARG A 365 32.63 -14.69 -36.28
N GLU A 366 33.73 -15.37 -36.02
CA GLU A 366 35.07 -14.86 -36.35
C GLU A 366 35.44 -15.23 -37.80
N ILE A 367 35.85 -14.24 -38.60
CA ILE A 367 36.24 -14.42 -40.00
C ILE A 367 37.52 -13.62 -40.25
N GLY A 368 38.63 -14.32 -40.47
CA GLY A 368 39.93 -13.69 -40.78
C GLY A 368 40.47 -12.78 -39.66
N GLY A 369 40.36 -13.20 -38.39
CA GLY A 369 40.86 -12.45 -37.24
C GLY A 369 40.01 -11.23 -36.85
N ALA A 370 38.73 -11.21 -37.24
CA ALA A 370 37.77 -10.20 -36.80
C ALA A 370 36.39 -10.83 -36.56
N THR A 371 35.71 -10.40 -35.51
CA THR A 371 34.35 -10.83 -35.18
C THR A 371 33.32 -10.00 -35.95
N TYR A 372 32.29 -10.65 -36.47
CA TYR A 372 31.13 -10.06 -37.12
C TYR A 372 29.86 -10.64 -36.49
N PHE A 373 28.75 -9.90 -36.57
CA PHE A 373 27.42 -10.45 -36.27
C PHE A 373 26.58 -10.56 -37.53
N PHE A 374 25.88 -11.67 -37.67
CA PHE A 374 24.87 -11.91 -38.70
C PHE A 374 23.52 -12.09 -38.02
N ASN A 375 22.48 -11.40 -38.50
CA ASN A 375 21.12 -11.70 -38.02
C ASN A 375 20.68 -13.09 -38.52
N GLY A 376 19.54 -13.58 -38.02
CA GLY A 376 19.08 -14.91 -38.38
C GLY A 376 18.80 -15.13 -39.89
N LYS A 377 18.59 -14.06 -40.65
CA LYS A 377 18.54 -14.12 -42.13
C LYS A 377 19.92 -14.16 -42.80
N GLY A 378 20.97 -14.46 -42.04
CA GLY A 378 22.37 -14.51 -42.45
C GLY A 378 22.95 -13.15 -42.89
N GLN A 379 22.31 -12.02 -42.55
CA GLN A 379 22.69 -10.69 -43.01
C GLN A 379 23.68 -10.06 -42.02
N MET A 380 24.90 -9.77 -42.50
CA MET A 380 25.94 -9.10 -41.71
C MET A 380 25.46 -7.72 -41.23
N GLN A 381 25.45 -7.51 -39.93
CA GLN A 381 25.09 -6.26 -39.31
C GLN A 381 26.30 -5.31 -39.28
N ALA A 382 26.08 -4.02 -39.59
CA ALA A 382 27.14 -3.02 -39.72
C ALA A 382 26.63 -1.60 -39.42
N GLY A 383 27.56 -0.72 -39.05
CA GLY A 383 27.32 0.71 -38.84
C GLY A 383 26.36 1.06 -37.69
N ARG A 384 26.13 0.14 -36.75
CA ARG A 384 25.09 0.23 -35.72
C ARG A 384 25.56 -0.27 -34.36
N TRP A 385 24.88 0.19 -33.31
CA TRP A 385 24.81 -0.57 -32.06
C TRP A 385 23.92 -1.80 -32.26
N LEU A 386 24.31 -2.88 -31.59
CA LEU A 386 23.59 -4.14 -31.46
C LEU A 386 23.50 -4.45 -29.97
N HIS A 387 22.28 -4.73 -29.49
CA HIS A 387 22.04 -5.14 -28.11
C HIS A 387 21.64 -6.63 -28.12
N LEU A 388 22.26 -7.44 -27.28
CA LEU A 388 21.95 -8.88 -27.17
C LEU A 388 21.93 -9.28 -25.70
N ASN A 389 21.03 -10.19 -25.33
CA ASN A 389 21.05 -10.80 -23.99
C ASN A 389 21.93 -12.07 -23.93
N ASP A 390 23.22 -11.91 -24.27
CA ASP A 390 24.20 -12.99 -24.37
C ASP A 390 25.09 -13.18 -23.12
N ASP A 391 24.90 -12.34 -22.08
CA ASP A 391 25.52 -12.47 -20.76
C ASP A 391 24.86 -13.62 -19.95
N TRP A 392 25.59 -14.27 -19.02
CA TRP A 392 25.12 -15.52 -18.42
C TRP A 392 24.09 -15.33 -17.29
N GLY A 393 22.83 -15.72 -17.56
CA GLY A 393 21.79 -15.99 -16.57
C GLY A 393 20.54 -15.12 -16.69
N GLU A 394 19.43 -15.57 -16.09
CA GLU A 394 18.07 -14.98 -16.23
C GLU A 394 17.94 -13.48 -15.92
N ASN A 395 18.87 -12.90 -15.14
CA ASN A 395 18.87 -11.49 -14.76
C ASN A 395 19.93 -10.65 -15.52
N ALA A 396 20.50 -11.21 -16.58
CA ALA A 396 21.38 -10.49 -17.49
C ALA A 396 20.64 -9.31 -18.14
N LYS A 397 21.31 -8.17 -18.21
CA LYS A 397 20.78 -6.90 -18.76
C LYS A 397 21.05 -6.73 -20.25
N GLY A 398 21.62 -7.76 -20.88
CA GLY A 398 22.27 -7.68 -22.17
C GLY A 398 23.52 -6.81 -22.22
N ASN A 399 24.24 -6.97 -23.32
CA ASN A 399 25.46 -6.25 -23.67
C ASN A 399 25.21 -5.39 -24.93
N ASP A 400 25.76 -4.18 -24.94
CA ASP A 400 25.80 -3.36 -26.16
C ASP A 400 27.14 -3.51 -26.88
N TYR A 401 27.07 -3.89 -28.15
CA TYR A 401 28.20 -4.02 -29.07
C TYR A 401 28.09 -3.00 -30.19
N TYR A 402 29.21 -2.38 -30.59
CA TYR A 402 29.23 -1.55 -31.80
C TYR A 402 29.81 -2.32 -32.97
N LEU A 403 29.07 -2.37 -34.08
CA LEU A 403 29.51 -2.96 -35.33
C LEU A 403 29.90 -1.84 -36.29
N ASN A 404 31.16 -1.82 -36.71
CA ASN A 404 31.68 -0.78 -37.60
C ASN A 404 31.02 -0.83 -38.99
N GLN A 405 31.25 0.20 -39.81
CA GLN A 405 30.67 0.30 -41.18
C GLN A 405 31.10 -0.84 -42.13
N ASN A 406 32.11 -1.63 -41.74
CA ASN A 406 32.56 -2.85 -42.43
C ASN A 406 32.13 -4.14 -41.71
N GLY A 407 31.15 -4.07 -40.80
CA GLY A 407 30.63 -5.18 -40.00
C GLY A 407 31.50 -5.67 -38.84
N LYS A 408 32.77 -5.23 -38.76
CA LYS A 408 33.68 -5.66 -37.68
C LYS A 408 33.24 -5.11 -36.33
N MET A 409 33.07 -6.01 -35.36
CA MET A 409 32.84 -5.63 -33.96
C MET A 409 33.99 -4.75 -33.44
N GLN A 410 33.63 -3.65 -32.78
CA GLN A 410 34.57 -2.85 -32.02
C GLN A 410 34.98 -3.61 -30.77
N THR A 411 36.28 -3.74 -30.52
CA THR A 411 36.82 -4.42 -29.33
C THR A 411 37.90 -3.57 -28.67
N GLY A 412 37.88 -3.52 -27.33
CA GLY A 412 38.93 -2.94 -26.50
C GLY A 412 39.08 -1.41 -26.52
N GLY A 413 39.12 -0.82 -25.32
CA GLY A 413 39.60 0.54 -25.09
C GLY A 413 38.59 1.65 -25.36
N TRP A 414 39.12 2.86 -25.55
CA TRP A 414 38.33 4.07 -25.77
C TRP A 414 37.88 4.18 -27.22
N PHE A 415 36.57 4.32 -27.42
CA PHE A 415 35.92 4.45 -28.71
C PHE A 415 35.15 5.77 -28.77
N LYS A 416 35.26 6.53 -29.86
CA LYS A 416 34.53 7.79 -30.07
C LYS A 416 33.57 7.67 -31.24
N LEU A 417 32.30 8.02 -31.01
CA LEU A 417 31.21 8.01 -31.98
C LEU A 417 30.26 9.17 -31.67
N ASP A 418 29.84 9.92 -32.69
CA ASP A 418 28.87 11.03 -32.59
C ASP A 418 29.16 12.00 -31.43
N ASP A 419 30.39 12.52 -31.47
CA ASP A 419 31.09 13.33 -30.46
C ASP A 419 31.15 12.79 -29.02
N SER A 420 30.58 11.61 -28.78
CA SER A 420 30.53 10.93 -27.49
C SER A 420 31.68 9.92 -27.34
N TRP A 421 32.21 9.79 -26.12
CA TRP A 421 33.18 8.74 -25.77
C TRP A 421 32.50 7.56 -25.10
N TYR A 422 33.01 6.37 -25.41
CA TYR A 422 32.57 5.07 -24.92
C TYR A 422 33.80 4.26 -24.50
N TYR A 423 33.65 3.34 -23.54
CA TYR A 423 34.68 2.35 -23.25
C TYR A 423 34.19 0.94 -23.57
N ILE A 424 34.96 0.26 -24.41
CA ILE A 424 34.65 -1.06 -24.96
C ILE A 424 35.58 -2.08 -24.31
N GLN A 425 35.02 -3.21 -23.87
CA GLN A 425 35.78 -4.27 -23.24
C GLN A 425 36.45 -5.18 -24.28
N SER A 426 37.32 -6.08 -23.84
CA SER A 426 38.03 -7.02 -24.72
C SER A 426 37.09 -7.99 -25.45
N ASN A 427 35.94 -8.32 -24.86
CA ASN A 427 34.86 -9.10 -25.50
C ASN A 427 33.96 -8.27 -26.42
N GLY A 428 34.20 -6.96 -26.60
CA GLY A 428 33.37 -6.05 -27.40
C GLY A 428 32.19 -5.41 -26.68
N ALA A 429 31.84 -5.87 -25.47
CA ALA A 429 30.74 -5.30 -24.69
C ALA A 429 31.12 -3.93 -24.11
N ARG A 430 30.22 -2.95 -24.22
CA ARG A 430 30.40 -1.59 -23.69
C ARG A 430 30.19 -1.49 -22.16
N ARG A 431 30.87 -0.54 -21.51
CA ARG A 431 30.60 -0.11 -20.13
C ARG A 431 29.42 0.87 -20.05
N PHE A 432 28.44 0.62 -19.17
CA PHE A 432 27.20 1.43 -19.05
C PHE A 432 26.61 1.40 -17.63
N SER A 433 25.92 2.47 -17.23
CA SER A 433 25.29 2.66 -15.91
C SER A 433 26.22 2.49 -14.69
N GLU A 434 27.54 2.67 -14.85
CA GLU A 434 28.52 2.28 -13.84
C GLU A 434 29.71 3.25 -13.70
N LEU A 435 30.43 3.13 -12.58
CA LEU A 435 31.71 3.78 -12.32
C LEU A 435 32.86 2.77 -12.45
N SER A 436 33.53 2.77 -13.60
CA SER A 436 34.62 1.82 -13.91
C SER A 436 36.01 2.42 -13.62
N GLU A 437 36.98 1.57 -13.30
CA GLU A 437 38.40 1.96 -13.20
C GLU A 437 39.18 1.47 -14.42
N ILE A 438 39.80 2.40 -15.15
CA ILE A 438 40.47 2.20 -16.44
C ILE A 438 41.84 2.87 -16.38
N GLY A 439 42.92 2.10 -16.45
CA GLY A 439 44.29 2.64 -16.42
C GLY A 439 44.63 3.43 -15.15
N GLY A 440 44.11 3.01 -13.99
CA GLY A 440 44.31 3.68 -12.70
C GLY A 440 43.55 5.00 -12.50
N LYS A 441 42.57 5.29 -13.38
CA LYS A 441 41.65 6.44 -13.27
C LYS A 441 40.21 5.94 -13.29
N LYS A 442 39.28 6.66 -12.65
CA LYS A 442 37.84 6.29 -12.62
C LYS A 442 37.03 7.15 -13.58
N TYR A 443 36.06 6.53 -14.23
CA TYR A 443 35.20 7.14 -15.25
C TYR A 443 33.76 6.67 -15.00
N LEU A 444 32.78 7.55 -15.21
CA LEU A 444 31.36 7.24 -15.03
C LEU A 444 30.68 7.14 -16.40
N PHE A 445 29.89 6.09 -16.61
CA PHE A 445 29.17 5.85 -17.85
C PHE A 445 27.65 5.94 -17.63
N ALA A 446 26.98 6.67 -18.52
CA ALA A 446 25.53 6.83 -18.53
C ALA A 446 24.80 5.52 -18.88
N ALA A 447 23.47 5.54 -18.80
CA ALA A 447 22.63 4.39 -19.18
C ALA A 447 22.78 4.02 -20.67
N ASP A 448 22.96 5.00 -21.55
CA ASP A 448 23.29 4.80 -22.97
C ASP A 448 24.80 4.64 -23.22
N GLY A 449 25.56 4.28 -22.17
CA GLY A 449 26.99 3.98 -22.18
C GLY A 449 27.93 5.16 -22.44
N LYS A 450 27.41 6.39 -22.62
CA LYS A 450 28.25 7.58 -22.84
C LYS A 450 29.09 7.90 -21.59
N MET A 451 30.38 8.17 -21.78
CA MET A 451 31.27 8.68 -20.74
C MET A 451 30.81 10.08 -20.28
N LEU A 452 30.64 10.27 -18.98
CA LEU A 452 30.20 11.52 -18.38
C LEU A 452 31.37 12.41 -17.93
N THR A 453 31.14 13.72 -18.01
CA THR A 453 32.07 14.79 -17.58
C THR A 453 31.36 15.78 -16.65
N GLY A 454 32.11 16.69 -16.03
CA GLY A 454 31.58 17.71 -15.11
C GLY A 454 31.14 17.14 -13.76
N HIS A 455 30.27 17.85 -13.05
CA HIS A 455 29.69 17.36 -11.80
C HIS A 455 28.58 16.35 -12.08
N GLN A 456 28.70 15.17 -11.48
CA GLN A 456 27.74 14.08 -11.59
C GLN A 456 27.35 13.57 -10.19
N VAL A 457 26.22 12.87 -10.09
CA VAL A 457 25.77 12.22 -8.86
C VAL A 457 25.63 10.72 -9.10
N TYR A 458 26.42 9.92 -8.37
CA TYR A 458 26.40 8.46 -8.47
C TYR A 458 26.30 7.85 -7.06
N ASN A 459 25.30 6.98 -6.86
CA ASN A 459 24.97 6.38 -5.56
C ASN A 459 24.93 7.40 -4.40
N GLY A 460 24.25 8.53 -4.64
CA GLY A 460 24.09 9.64 -3.69
C GLY A 460 25.32 10.54 -3.49
N LYS A 461 26.47 10.20 -4.09
CA LYS A 461 27.71 10.99 -3.96
C LYS A 461 27.88 11.93 -5.15
N LYS A 462 28.13 13.21 -4.88
CA LYS A 462 28.64 14.16 -5.88
C LYS A 462 30.09 13.80 -6.23
N MET A 463 30.43 13.90 -7.51
CA MET A 463 31.76 13.63 -8.05
C MET A 463 32.05 14.57 -9.23
N PHE A 464 33.29 15.06 -9.36
CA PHE A 464 33.71 15.86 -10.51
C PHE A 464 34.62 15.06 -11.45
N PHE A 465 34.20 14.96 -12.71
CA PHE A 465 34.94 14.34 -13.80
C PHE A 465 35.46 15.44 -14.74
N SER A 466 36.75 15.40 -15.06
CA SER A 466 37.37 16.35 -16.00
C SER A 466 36.79 16.26 -17.42
N GLU A 467 37.17 17.18 -18.31
CA GLU A 467 36.87 17.09 -19.74
C GLU A 467 37.37 15.78 -20.39
N SER A 468 38.43 15.18 -19.83
CA SER A 468 38.92 13.86 -20.25
C SER A 468 38.16 12.69 -19.58
N GLY A 469 36.99 12.94 -18.98
CA GLY A 469 36.15 11.97 -18.25
C GLY A 469 36.75 11.40 -16.96
N ALA A 470 37.99 11.77 -16.61
CA ALA A 470 38.66 11.20 -15.45
C ALA A 470 38.17 11.87 -14.16
N LEU A 471 37.72 11.08 -13.20
CA LEU A 471 37.43 11.47 -11.83
C LEU A 471 38.65 12.18 -11.24
N GLN A 472 38.48 13.40 -10.76
CA GLN A 472 39.55 14.08 -10.04
C GLN A 472 39.65 13.51 -8.62
N THR A 473 40.88 13.25 -8.17
CA THR A 473 41.14 12.78 -6.81
C THR A 473 40.69 13.83 -5.80
N ALA A 474 40.02 13.38 -4.74
CA ALA A 474 39.31 14.21 -3.77
C ALA A 474 40.08 15.48 -3.36
N GLY A 475 39.45 16.62 -3.63
CA GLY A 475 39.46 17.80 -2.77
C GLY A 475 40.79 18.49 -2.46
N LYS A 476 40.90 19.75 -2.86
CA LYS A 476 41.67 20.70 -2.03
C LYS A 476 41.01 20.76 -0.65
N PRO A 477 41.75 20.87 0.46
CA PRO A 477 41.13 21.03 1.77
C PRO A 477 40.24 22.28 1.76
N SER A 478 38.94 22.08 1.99
CA SER A 478 37.93 23.13 1.89
C SER A 478 38.24 24.27 2.88
N THR A 479 38.10 25.51 2.42
CA THR A 479 38.78 26.66 3.03
C THR A 479 37.94 27.92 3.11
N TRP A 480 38.17 28.71 4.16
CA TRP A 480 37.56 30.01 4.37
C TRP A 480 38.37 31.10 3.68
N GLN A 481 37.70 31.95 2.90
CA GLN A 481 38.32 33.11 2.27
C GLN A 481 37.47 34.36 2.52
N LYS A 482 38.12 35.43 2.99
CA LYS A 482 37.52 36.76 3.03
C LYS A 482 37.87 37.52 1.75
N ILE A 483 36.89 38.13 1.12
CA ILE A 483 37.07 39.04 -0.03
C ILE A 483 36.30 40.31 0.30
N ASP A 484 37.02 41.43 0.32
CA ASP A 484 36.57 42.73 0.85
C ASP A 484 36.00 42.58 2.29
N SER A 485 34.72 42.90 2.48
CA SER A 485 34.02 42.73 3.77
C SER A 485 33.37 41.35 3.94
N ASN A 486 33.24 40.56 2.86
CA ASN A 486 32.43 39.35 2.80
C ASN A 486 33.26 38.08 3.04
N TRP A 487 32.66 37.10 3.71
CA TRP A 487 33.24 35.75 3.87
C TRP A 487 32.62 34.76 2.89
N TYR A 488 33.45 33.88 2.37
CA TYR A 488 33.11 32.78 1.46
C TYR A 488 33.74 31.50 2.00
N PHE A 489 33.08 30.36 1.79
CA PHE A 489 33.69 29.05 2.00
C PHE A 489 33.82 28.33 0.66
N TYR A 490 35.04 27.98 0.30
CA TYR A 490 35.36 27.24 -0.90
C TYR A 490 35.41 25.75 -0.58
N ASP A 491 34.65 24.95 -1.32
CA ASP A 491 34.58 23.51 -1.13
C ASP A 491 35.79 22.78 -1.74
N GLU A 492 35.73 21.46 -1.73
CA GLU A 492 36.79 20.57 -2.18
C GLU A 492 37.14 20.73 -3.67
N ASP A 493 36.14 21.02 -4.51
CA ASP A 493 36.31 21.28 -5.94
C ASP A 493 36.80 22.72 -6.21
N GLY A 494 36.90 23.56 -5.16
CA GLY A 494 37.27 24.97 -5.27
C GLY A 494 36.12 25.88 -5.69
N LEU A 495 34.87 25.45 -5.49
CA LEU A 495 33.68 26.23 -5.76
C LEU A 495 33.16 26.94 -4.50
N LYS A 496 32.49 28.08 -4.68
CA LYS A 496 31.81 28.77 -3.57
C LYS A 496 30.65 27.88 -3.08
N THR A 497 30.64 27.60 -1.78
CA THR A 497 29.49 26.99 -1.12
C THR A 497 28.30 27.97 -1.14
N ILE A 498 27.12 27.45 -1.49
CA ILE A 498 25.82 28.12 -1.39
C ILE A 498 24.89 27.29 -0.51
N GLY A 499 23.87 27.91 0.11
CA GLY A 499 22.94 27.22 0.99
C GLY A 499 23.48 26.97 2.40
N LYS A 500 22.80 26.09 3.16
CA LYS A 500 23.24 25.67 4.50
C LYS A 500 24.35 24.61 4.40
N LYS A 501 25.45 24.78 5.15
CA LYS A 501 26.59 23.86 5.18
C LYS A 501 27.13 23.73 6.59
N ASN A 502 27.33 22.50 7.09
CA ASN A 502 28.12 22.27 8.29
C ASN A 502 29.62 22.26 7.96
N ILE A 503 30.40 23.00 8.74
CA ILE A 503 31.84 23.19 8.60
C ILE A 503 32.43 23.12 10.01
N ASN A 504 33.29 22.13 10.27
CA ASN A 504 33.93 21.88 11.57
C ASN A 504 32.94 21.87 12.76
N GLY A 505 31.78 21.22 12.57
CA GLY A 505 30.74 21.05 13.59
C GLY A 505 29.74 22.21 13.68
N SER A 506 30.03 23.39 13.13
CA SER A 506 29.11 24.53 13.10
C SER A 506 28.39 24.63 11.75
N THR A 507 27.10 24.90 11.74
CA THR A 507 26.33 25.16 10.51
C THR A 507 26.42 26.63 10.14
N TYR A 508 26.62 26.93 8.86
CA TYR A 508 26.67 28.27 8.27
C TYR A 508 25.67 28.34 7.10
N TYR A 509 25.25 29.55 6.71
CA TYR A 509 24.44 29.76 5.51
C TYR A 509 25.12 30.76 4.58
N PHE A 510 25.13 30.42 3.29
CA PHE A 510 25.68 31.23 2.22
C PHE A 510 24.56 31.55 1.21
N ASN A 511 24.47 32.80 0.76
CA ASN A 511 23.50 33.19 -0.25
C ASN A 511 23.90 32.70 -1.67
N GLN A 512 23.14 33.06 -2.70
CA GLN A 512 23.39 32.58 -4.08
C GLN A 512 24.73 33.09 -4.67
N GLU A 513 25.23 34.23 -4.19
CA GLU A 513 26.54 34.78 -4.56
C GLU A 513 27.71 34.14 -3.77
N GLY A 514 27.38 33.21 -2.85
CA GLY A 514 28.30 32.50 -1.95
C GLY A 514 28.71 33.29 -0.70
N ILE A 515 28.06 34.42 -0.41
CA ILE A 515 28.36 35.28 0.74
C ILE A 515 27.77 34.64 2.00
N MET A 516 28.61 34.41 3.00
CA MET A 516 28.21 33.95 4.33
C MET A 516 27.32 35.00 5.01
N GLN A 517 26.13 34.60 5.44
CA GLN A 517 25.16 35.47 6.10
C GLN A 517 25.39 35.54 7.62
N THR A 518 24.97 36.66 8.22
CA THR A 518 24.97 36.89 9.68
C THR A 518 23.66 37.61 10.07
N GLY A 519 23.24 37.49 11.33
CA GLY A 519 21.93 37.94 11.78
C GLY A 519 20.79 37.03 11.31
N TRP A 520 19.61 37.60 11.10
CA TRP A 520 18.44 36.90 10.59
C TRP A 520 18.51 36.65 9.09
N ALA A 521 18.30 35.39 8.67
CA ALA A 521 18.10 35.03 7.27
C ALA A 521 16.88 34.12 7.13
N PHE A 522 16.11 34.33 6.05
CA PHE A 522 14.98 33.47 5.69
C PHE A 522 15.45 32.42 4.69
N VAL A 523 15.42 31.14 5.09
CA VAL A 523 16.03 30.02 4.37
C VAL A 523 15.06 28.84 4.36
N ASP A 524 14.81 28.27 3.19
CA ASP A 524 13.95 27.09 2.99
C ASP A 524 12.51 27.25 3.55
N GLY A 525 12.00 28.49 3.57
CA GLY A 525 10.67 28.82 4.11
C GLY A 525 10.63 29.17 5.61
N HIS A 526 11.78 29.18 6.29
CA HIS A 526 11.89 29.40 7.73
C HIS A 526 12.89 30.49 8.09
N TRP A 527 12.68 31.19 9.21
CA TRP A 527 13.70 32.10 9.76
C TRP A 527 14.75 31.31 10.53
N ASN A 528 16.03 31.65 10.29
CA ASN A 528 17.19 31.14 11.01
C ASN A 528 18.04 32.33 11.50
N TYR A 529 18.74 32.19 12.62
CA TYR A 529 19.66 33.22 13.13
C TYR A 529 21.11 32.74 13.10
N PHE A 530 22.00 33.55 12.53
CA PHE A 530 23.43 33.29 12.42
C PHE A 530 24.21 34.32 13.24
N ALA A 531 25.19 33.86 14.01
CA ALA A 531 26.05 34.74 14.82
C ALA A 531 26.89 35.69 13.93
N SER A 532 27.57 36.65 14.52
CA SER A 532 28.55 37.51 13.82
C SER A 532 29.74 36.73 13.23
N SER A 533 29.97 35.49 13.67
CA SER A 533 30.90 34.53 13.05
C SER A 533 30.31 33.74 11.87
N GLY A 534 29.02 33.93 11.55
CA GLY A 534 28.26 33.14 10.59
C GLY A 534 27.73 31.80 11.11
N ALA A 535 28.12 31.38 12.32
CA ALA A 535 27.65 30.12 12.90
C ALA A 535 26.17 30.23 13.34
N MET A 536 25.34 29.33 12.82
CA MET A 536 23.91 29.21 13.14
C MET A 536 23.69 29.00 14.64
N LYS A 537 22.68 29.65 15.19
CA LYS A 537 22.24 29.47 16.57
C LYS A 537 21.09 28.48 16.66
N THR A 538 21.10 27.72 17.75
CA THR A 538 20.02 26.88 18.25
C THR A 538 19.77 27.26 19.71
N GLY A 539 18.58 26.97 20.23
CA GLY A 539 18.13 27.41 21.55
C GLY A 539 17.79 28.90 21.62
N TRP A 540 17.91 29.48 22.81
CA TRP A 540 17.59 30.89 23.07
C TRP A 540 18.61 31.86 22.45
N VAL A 541 18.12 32.82 21.68
CA VAL A 541 18.87 33.97 21.16
C VAL A 541 18.22 35.25 21.65
N LYS A 542 19.03 36.15 22.21
CA LYS A 542 18.65 37.55 22.37
C LYS A 542 19.22 38.33 21.18
N ASP A 543 18.34 38.96 20.43
CA ASP A 543 18.71 39.96 19.42
C ASP A 543 18.20 41.32 19.89
N GLN A 544 19.13 42.26 20.06
CA GLN A 544 18.92 43.53 20.76
C GLN A 544 18.26 43.30 22.15
N GLU A 545 17.03 43.78 22.34
CA GLU A 545 16.25 43.59 23.57
C GLU A 545 15.18 42.49 23.48
N THR A 546 15.07 41.78 22.35
CA THR A 546 14.05 40.75 22.13
C THR A 546 14.64 39.34 22.20
N TRP A 547 13.95 38.43 22.88
CA TRP A 547 14.29 37.00 22.91
C TRP A 547 13.52 36.22 21.86
N TYR A 548 14.19 35.24 21.26
CA TYR A 548 13.67 34.30 20.26
C TYR A 548 14.19 32.90 20.60
N TYR A 549 13.47 31.87 20.19
CA TYR A 549 13.94 30.48 20.31
C TYR A 549 14.09 29.84 18.93
N LEU A 550 15.26 29.28 18.68
CA LEU A 550 15.58 28.48 17.50
C LEU A 550 15.59 27.01 17.91
N ASP A 551 14.99 26.12 17.14
CA ASP A 551 14.98 24.69 17.45
C ASP A 551 16.36 24.00 17.20
N LYS A 552 16.38 22.66 17.27
CA LYS A 552 17.58 21.85 17.02
C LYS A 552 18.14 21.98 15.59
N ASP A 553 17.31 22.33 14.62
CA ASP A 553 17.66 22.52 13.21
C ASP A 553 17.87 24.02 12.89
N GLY A 554 17.80 24.88 13.91
CA GLY A 554 17.99 26.32 13.87
C GLY A 554 16.76 27.12 13.47
N ILE A 555 15.59 26.49 13.33
CA ILE A 555 14.35 27.13 12.86
C ILE A 555 13.73 27.95 13.99
N MET A 556 13.41 29.21 13.71
CA MET A 556 12.72 30.10 14.64
C MET A 556 11.31 29.60 14.92
N LEU A 557 11.03 29.29 16.18
CA LEU A 557 9.73 28.84 16.62
C LEU A 557 8.75 30.00 16.82
N THR A 558 7.47 29.71 16.64
CA THR A 558 6.34 30.62 16.88
C THR A 558 5.24 29.89 17.66
N GLY A 559 4.27 30.60 18.21
CA GLY A 559 3.19 30.00 18.99
C GLY A 559 3.61 29.61 20.41
N ARG A 560 2.84 28.72 21.04
CA ARG A 560 3.17 28.16 22.36
C ARG A 560 4.25 27.10 22.23
N GLN A 561 5.24 27.13 23.11
CA GLN A 561 6.37 26.21 23.09
C GLN A 561 6.67 25.72 24.51
N ASP A 562 6.88 24.40 24.68
CA ASP A 562 7.48 23.87 25.91
C ASP A 562 8.98 23.65 25.66
N ILE A 563 9.81 24.31 26.47
CA ILE A 563 11.26 24.33 26.34
C ILE A 563 11.82 23.91 27.70
N ASN A 564 12.27 22.65 27.78
CA ASN A 564 12.81 22.01 28.98
C ASN A 564 11.84 21.98 30.19
N GLY A 565 10.53 21.76 29.96
CA GLY A 565 9.51 21.71 31.01
C GLY A 565 9.02 23.09 31.46
N VAL A 566 9.40 24.16 30.74
CA VAL A 566 8.92 25.52 30.96
C VAL A 566 8.19 25.97 29.71
N ARG A 567 6.97 26.47 29.89
CA ARG A 567 6.09 26.90 28.79
C ARG A 567 6.28 28.37 28.47
N TYR A 568 6.41 28.70 27.19
CA TYR A 568 6.61 30.04 26.65
C TYR A 568 5.58 30.33 25.55
N TYR A 569 5.42 31.61 25.20
CA TYR A 569 4.70 32.03 24.00
C TYR A 569 5.57 32.95 23.16
N LEU A 570 5.73 32.58 21.89
CA LEU A 570 6.45 33.32 20.86
C LEU A 570 5.39 33.85 19.87
N ASN A 571 5.41 35.14 19.54
CA ASN A 571 4.42 35.69 18.62
C ASN A 571 4.67 35.25 17.15
N ALA A 572 3.89 35.77 16.20
CA ALA A 572 4.06 35.47 14.77
C ALA A 572 5.41 35.91 14.16
N SER A 573 6.16 36.79 14.83
CA SER A 573 7.55 37.15 14.46
C SER A 573 8.59 36.43 15.32
N GLY A 574 8.22 35.36 16.03
CA GLY A 574 9.09 34.58 16.92
C GLY A 574 9.50 35.29 18.22
N ALA A 575 9.05 36.51 18.45
CA ALA A 575 9.42 37.32 19.61
C ALA A 575 8.71 36.81 20.88
N MET A 576 9.50 36.44 21.88
CA MET A 576 9.05 35.96 23.18
C MET A 576 8.17 37.00 23.88
N GLN A 577 7.02 36.54 24.37
CA GLN A 577 6.02 37.39 25.00
C GLN A 577 6.12 37.37 26.53
N THR A 578 5.87 38.53 27.13
CA THR A 578 5.81 38.76 28.58
C THR A 578 4.53 39.52 28.96
N GLY A 579 4.13 39.43 30.22
CA GLY A 579 2.86 39.97 30.74
C GLY A 579 1.63 39.17 30.29
N TRP A 580 0.46 39.81 30.40
CA TRP A 580 -0.83 39.26 29.96
C TRP A 580 -0.90 39.09 28.44
N LYS A 581 -1.40 37.93 27.97
CA LYS A 581 -1.66 37.64 26.55
C LYS A 581 -2.98 36.89 26.39
N TRP A 582 -3.84 37.39 25.50
CA TRP A 582 -5.06 36.72 25.06
C TRP A 582 -4.71 35.74 23.94
N GLN A 583 -5.07 34.47 24.10
CA GLN A 583 -4.82 33.37 23.16
C GLN A 583 -5.97 32.37 23.26
N GLU A 584 -6.42 31.76 22.16
CA GLU A 584 -7.40 30.64 22.18
C GLU A 584 -8.64 30.93 23.06
N ASN A 585 -9.15 32.17 23.00
CA ASN A 585 -10.28 32.66 23.80
C ASN A 585 -10.07 32.59 25.33
N SER A 586 -8.82 32.78 25.79
CA SER A 586 -8.45 32.81 27.22
C SER A 586 -7.26 33.73 27.52
N TRP A 587 -7.19 34.24 28.75
CA TRP A 587 -6.03 35.01 29.24
C TRP A 587 -4.98 34.11 29.88
N TYR A 588 -3.72 34.39 29.55
CA TYR A 588 -2.52 33.76 30.11
C TYR A 588 -1.55 34.85 30.57
N PHE A 589 -0.69 34.56 31.54
CA PHE A 589 0.37 35.47 31.98
C PHE A 589 1.74 34.84 31.83
N TYR A 590 2.69 35.59 31.27
CA TYR A 590 4.09 35.18 31.14
C TYR A 590 4.97 36.14 31.95
N THR A 591 5.92 35.61 32.72
CA THR A 591 6.81 36.44 33.54
C THR A 591 7.80 37.24 32.69
N ASN A 592 8.63 38.07 33.32
CA ASN A 592 9.70 38.80 32.62
C ASN A 592 10.76 37.88 31.97
N SER A 593 10.82 36.59 32.34
CA SER A 593 11.65 35.60 31.65
C SER A 593 10.91 34.87 30.52
N GLY A 594 9.68 35.28 30.19
CA GLY A 594 8.80 34.63 29.21
C GLY A 594 8.16 33.32 29.67
N ALA A 595 8.45 32.85 30.88
CA ALA A 595 7.89 31.62 31.42
C ALA A 595 6.42 31.83 31.83
N MET A 596 5.53 30.93 31.43
CA MET A 596 4.10 31.00 31.75
C MET A 596 3.88 30.81 33.25
N LYS A 597 3.15 31.73 33.87
CA LYS A 597 2.80 31.67 35.29
C LYS A 597 1.56 30.82 35.48
N THR A 598 1.63 29.87 36.42
CA THR A 598 0.49 29.10 36.93
C THR A 598 0.36 29.27 38.45
N GLY A 599 -0.78 28.88 39.03
CA GLY A 599 -1.19 29.19 40.38
C GLY A 599 -1.46 30.69 40.61
N TRP A 600 -1.50 31.10 41.88
CA TRP A 600 -1.75 32.48 42.33
C TRP A 600 -0.77 33.49 41.75
N LEU A 601 -1.29 34.59 41.21
CA LEU A 601 -0.55 35.74 40.69
C LEU A 601 -1.13 37.02 41.33
N LYS A 602 -0.27 37.85 41.95
CA LYS A 602 -0.62 39.26 42.19
C LYS A 602 -0.04 40.08 41.06
N ASP A 603 -0.90 40.80 40.32
CA ASP A 603 -0.47 41.85 39.39
C ASP A 603 -1.03 43.19 39.91
N LYS A 604 -0.12 44.13 40.19
CA LYS A 604 -0.39 45.38 40.90
C LYS A 604 -1.10 45.10 42.24
N GLU A 605 -2.35 45.53 42.39
CA GLU A 605 -3.17 45.33 43.60
C GLU A 605 -4.21 44.20 43.47
N SER A 606 -4.33 43.56 42.30
CA SER A 606 -5.30 42.49 42.08
C SER A 606 -4.66 41.11 42.15
N TRP A 607 -5.36 40.17 42.79
CA TRP A 607 -5.04 38.75 42.74
C TRP A 607 -5.79 38.08 41.59
N TYR A 608 -5.12 37.14 40.94
CA TYR A 608 -5.60 36.29 39.87
C TYR A 608 -5.16 34.86 40.17
N TYR A 609 -5.90 33.87 39.67
CA TYR A 609 -5.47 32.48 39.67
C TYR A 609 -5.33 31.99 38.24
N LEU A 610 -4.13 31.51 37.90
CA LEU A 610 -3.82 30.91 36.62
C LEU A 610 -3.84 29.39 36.85
N ASP A 611 -4.66 28.66 36.12
CA ASP A 611 -4.90 27.23 36.36
C ASP A 611 -3.58 26.41 36.34
N PRO A 612 -3.31 25.52 37.33
CA PRO A 612 -2.02 24.84 37.47
C PRO A 612 -1.60 24.04 36.23
N GLU A 613 -2.55 23.35 35.63
CA GLU A 613 -2.31 22.47 34.48
C GLU A 613 -2.30 23.27 33.19
N THR A 614 -3.34 24.06 32.93
CA THR A 614 -3.54 24.71 31.63
C THR A 614 -2.91 26.11 31.52
N GLY A 615 -2.74 26.83 32.63
CA GLY A 615 -2.34 28.24 32.66
C GLY A 615 -3.44 29.24 32.34
N ILE A 616 -4.69 28.79 32.18
CA ILE A 616 -5.84 29.66 31.89
C ILE A 616 -6.18 30.48 33.14
N MET A 617 -6.37 31.80 32.97
CA MET A 617 -6.88 32.68 34.03
C MET A 617 -8.30 32.28 34.43
N ALA A 618 -8.51 32.01 35.72
CA ALA A 618 -9.82 31.66 36.29
C ALA A 618 -10.79 32.84 36.23
N VAL A 619 -12.06 32.53 35.95
CA VAL A 619 -13.23 33.43 35.98
C VAL A 619 -14.40 32.69 36.64
N GLY A 620 -15.30 33.40 37.31
CA GLY A 620 -16.40 32.79 38.07
C GLY A 620 -15.92 32.04 39.33
N SER A 621 -16.70 31.06 39.77
CA SER A 621 -16.40 30.24 40.96
C SER A 621 -15.38 29.13 40.65
N LYS A 622 -14.34 28.98 41.48
CA LYS A 622 -13.31 27.94 41.34
C LYS A 622 -12.87 27.44 42.73
N GLU A 623 -12.83 26.12 42.92
CA GLU A 623 -12.20 25.52 44.10
C GLU A 623 -10.68 25.48 43.91
N ILE A 624 -9.94 25.93 44.92
CA ILE A 624 -8.48 26.00 44.97
C ILE A 624 -8.04 25.56 46.37
N ASP A 625 -7.20 24.54 46.48
CA ASP A 625 -6.68 24.00 47.74
C ASP A 625 -7.77 23.72 48.81
N GLY A 626 -8.91 23.17 48.38
CA GLY A 626 -10.05 22.85 49.25
C GLY A 626 -10.88 24.05 49.72
N LYS A 627 -10.76 25.20 49.05
CA LYS A 627 -11.52 26.44 49.34
C LYS A 627 -12.09 27.02 48.05
N ASN A 628 -13.33 27.50 48.10
CA ASN A 628 -13.97 28.17 46.97
C ASN A 628 -13.58 29.65 46.93
N TYR A 629 -13.27 30.15 45.73
CA TYR A 629 -12.98 31.55 45.41
C TYR A 629 -13.86 31.99 44.25
N PHE A 630 -14.11 33.30 44.13
CA PHE A 630 -14.82 33.90 43.00
C PHE A 630 -13.94 34.92 42.28
N PHE A 631 -13.94 34.87 40.95
CA PHE A 631 -13.16 35.74 40.08
C PHE A 631 -14.11 36.48 39.12
N SER A 632 -13.85 37.77 38.86
CA SER A 632 -14.63 38.54 37.89
C SER A 632 -14.45 38.02 36.46
N SER A 633 -15.22 38.54 35.50
CA SER A 633 -14.96 38.32 34.06
C SER A 633 -13.59 38.83 33.59
N ALA A 634 -12.98 39.75 34.34
CA ALA A 634 -11.60 40.20 34.15
C ALA A 634 -10.57 39.35 34.95
N GLY A 635 -10.99 38.25 35.58
CA GLY A 635 -10.15 37.32 36.33
C GLY A 635 -9.66 37.83 37.69
N THR A 636 -10.10 39.00 38.14
CA THR A 636 -9.71 39.55 39.45
C THR A 636 -10.48 38.83 40.56
N MET A 637 -9.75 38.28 41.53
CA MET A 637 -10.32 37.66 42.74
C MET A 637 -11.20 38.67 43.49
N GLN A 638 -12.42 38.26 43.82
CA GLN A 638 -13.39 39.06 44.55
C GLN A 638 -13.35 38.80 46.06
N VAL A 639 -13.86 39.77 46.82
CA VAL A 639 -14.04 39.73 48.27
C VAL A 639 -15.37 40.40 48.64
N GLY A 640 -15.85 40.19 49.87
CA GLY A 640 -17.14 40.68 50.34
C GLY A 640 -18.32 39.92 49.72
N TRP A 641 -19.50 40.58 49.74
CA TRP A 641 -20.73 40.06 49.15
C TRP A 641 -20.66 40.03 47.62
N GLN A 642 -21.03 38.89 47.04
CA GLN A 642 -21.08 38.65 45.59
C GLN A 642 -22.39 37.94 45.23
N TRP A 643 -22.99 38.29 44.09
CA TRP A 643 -24.20 37.65 43.58
C TRP A 643 -23.86 36.66 42.46
N SER A 644 -24.26 35.41 42.61
CA SER A 644 -24.01 34.33 41.66
C SER A 644 -25.03 33.20 41.88
N ASN A 645 -25.40 32.47 40.83
CA ASN A 645 -26.36 31.35 40.90
C ASN A 645 -27.64 31.73 41.68
N ASP A 646 -28.25 32.86 41.31
CA ASP A 646 -29.45 33.45 41.90
C ASP A 646 -29.46 33.62 43.43
N SER A 647 -28.27 33.74 44.03
CA SER A 647 -28.10 33.89 45.48
C SER A 647 -26.88 34.74 45.86
N TRP A 648 -26.91 35.27 47.09
CA TRP A 648 -25.78 35.99 47.67
C TRP A 648 -24.81 35.03 48.35
N HIS A 649 -23.52 35.31 48.14
CA HIS A 649 -22.38 34.59 48.70
C HIS A 649 -21.42 35.61 49.32
N TYR A 650 -20.61 35.20 50.30
CA TYR A 650 -19.61 36.09 50.90
C TYR A 650 -18.20 35.47 50.87
N TYR A 651 -17.25 36.24 50.36
CA TYR A 651 -15.84 35.85 50.28
C TYR A 651 -15.03 36.70 51.26
N ALA A 652 -14.26 36.05 52.13
CA ALA A 652 -13.44 36.74 53.13
C ALA A 652 -12.37 37.64 52.47
N THR A 653 -11.67 38.47 53.26
CA THR A 653 -10.55 39.30 52.77
C THR A 653 -9.37 38.49 52.19
N SER A 654 -9.33 37.18 52.47
CA SER A 654 -8.42 36.21 51.84
C SER A 654 -8.90 35.68 50.48
N GLY A 655 -10.08 36.09 50.00
CA GLY A 655 -10.76 35.59 48.81
C GLY A 655 -11.56 34.31 49.01
N ALA A 656 -11.41 33.62 50.14
CA ALA A 656 -12.07 32.34 50.39
C ALA A 656 -13.53 32.52 50.83
N LEU A 657 -14.43 31.75 50.23
CA LEU A 657 -15.85 31.64 50.58
C LEU A 657 -16.03 31.40 52.09
N GLN A 658 -17.04 32.03 52.69
CA GLN A 658 -17.51 31.75 54.03
C GLN A 658 -18.74 30.85 54.02
N THR A 659 -18.85 29.98 55.03
CA THR A 659 -20.00 29.11 55.27
C THR A 659 -20.38 29.17 56.75
N GLY A 660 -21.63 28.87 57.08
CA GLY A 660 -22.17 29.02 58.44
C GLY A 660 -22.43 30.47 58.82
N TRP A 661 -22.25 30.80 60.11
CA TRP A 661 -22.55 32.12 60.68
C TRP A 661 -21.51 33.18 60.30
N LEU A 662 -21.96 34.22 59.58
CA LEU A 662 -21.20 35.42 59.26
C LEU A 662 -21.75 36.62 60.05
N LYS A 663 -20.88 37.42 60.68
CA LYS A 663 -21.22 38.79 61.09
C LYS A 663 -20.60 39.77 60.10
N ASP A 664 -21.43 40.64 59.54
CA ASP A 664 -20.98 41.76 58.72
C ASP A 664 -21.67 43.05 59.17
N GLY A 665 -20.88 44.08 59.45
CA GLY A 665 -21.29 45.23 60.26
C GLY A 665 -21.92 44.81 61.59
N ASP A 666 -23.15 45.26 61.84
CA ASP A 666 -23.96 44.89 63.01
C ASP A 666 -24.97 43.74 62.77
N ALA A 667 -25.05 43.24 61.54
CA ALA A 667 -25.96 42.16 61.17
C ALA A 667 -25.28 40.78 61.21
N TRP A 668 -26.07 39.76 61.52
CA TRP A 668 -25.70 38.35 61.36
C TRP A 668 -26.39 37.77 60.14
N TYR A 669 -25.73 36.84 59.48
CA TYR A 669 -26.17 36.13 58.28
C TYR A 669 -25.80 34.65 58.43
N TYR A 670 -26.48 33.77 57.69
CA TYR A 670 -26.09 32.36 57.60
C TYR A 670 -25.91 31.96 56.13
N LEU A 671 -24.80 31.29 55.85
CA LEU A 671 -24.34 30.88 54.53
C LEU A 671 -24.38 29.34 54.47
N GLU A 672 -25.45 28.79 53.91
CA GLU A 672 -25.77 27.36 54.00
C GLU A 672 -24.94 26.47 53.06
N GLY A 673 -24.72 25.23 53.49
CA GLY A 673 -24.09 24.18 52.70
C GLY A 673 -22.59 24.39 52.45
N LYS A 674 -22.07 23.68 51.44
CA LYS A 674 -20.69 23.84 50.96
C LYS A 674 -20.52 24.99 49.97
N GLU A 675 -21.63 25.44 49.40
CA GLU A 675 -21.69 26.49 48.38
C GLU A 675 -21.80 27.89 49.01
N GLY A 676 -22.23 28.00 50.27
CA GLY A 676 -22.22 29.25 51.04
C GLY A 676 -23.39 30.18 50.70
N VAL A 677 -24.55 29.59 50.39
CA VAL A 677 -25.76 30.29 49.95
C VAL A 677 -26.38 31.06 51.11
N MET A 678 -26.51 32.38 50.97
CA MET A 678 -27.13 33.23 52.00
C MET A 678 -28.62 32.92 52.17
N LEU A 679 -29.00 32.50 53.38
CA LEU A 679 -30.39 32.17 53.72
C LEU A 679 -31.31 33.40 53.78
N VAL A 680 -32.56 33.20 53.36
CA VAL A 680 -33.66 34.17 53.44
C VAL A 680 -34.95 33.44 53.85
N GLY A 681 -35.77 34.03 54.72
CA GLY A 681 -36.95 33.36 55.28
C GLY A 681 -36.66 32.55 56.55
N LEU A 682 -37.51 31.58 56.87
CA LEU A 682 -37.44 30.77 58.10
C LEU A 682 -36.68 29.46 57.85
N HIS A 683 -35.56 29.25 58.53
CA HIS A 683 -34.69 28.08 58.39
C HIS A 683 -34.23 27.53 59.73
N GLN A 684 -33.97 26.21 59.80
CA GLN A 684 -33.45 25.55 60.99
C GLN A 684 -31.91 25.42 60.92
N VAL A 685 -31.22 25.99 61.90
CA VAL A 685 -29.76 25.92 62.06
C VAL A 685 -29.44 25.35 63.44
N ASP A 686 -28.56 24.35 63.52
CA ASP A 686 -28.15 23.69 64.77
C ASP A 686 -29.34 23.29 65.68
N GLY A 687 -30.41 22.80 65.05
CA GLY A 687 -31.65 22.38 65.72
C GLY A 687 -32.63 23.50 66.09
N LYS A 688 -32.26 24.78 65.97
CA LYS A 688 -33.12 25.93 66.29
C LYS A 688 -33.62 26.63 65.01
N GLN A 689 -34.85 27.15 65.05
CA GLN A 689 -35.39 27.96 63.95
C GLN A 689 -34.88 29.41 64.02
N TYR A 690 -34.54 30.00 62.88
CA TYR A 690 -34.12 31.40 62.73
C TYR A 690 -34.83 32.03 61.52
N TYR A 691 -35.13 33.33 61.60
CA TYR A 691 -35.72 34.06 60.47
C TYR A 691 -34.73 35.09 59.92
N PHE A 692 -34.45 35.00 58.62
CA PHE A 692 -33.58 35.90 57.87
C PHE A 692 -34.44 36.79 56.96
N SER A 693 -34.10 38.09 56.88
CA SER A 693 -34.83 39.03 56.02
C SER A 693 -34.60 38.76 54.52
N LYS A 694 -35.26 39.51 53.64
CA LYS A 694 -34.97 39.49 52.19
C LYS A 694 -33.55 39.93 51.82
N SER A 695 -32.80 40.55 52.75
CA SER A 695 -31.37 40.84 52.59
C SER A 695 -30.48 39.88 53.38
N GLY A 696 -31.00 38.72 53.79
CA GLY A 696 -30.30 37.70 54.58
C GLY A 696 -29.97 38.06 56.02
N ALA A 697 -30.22 39.29 56.46
CA ALA A 697 -29.94 39.71 57.82
C ALA A 697 -30.88 39.00 58.81
N MET A 698 -30.31 38.24 59.74
CA MET A 698 -30.97 37.53 60.84
C MET A 698 -31.81 38.50 61.68
N GLN A 699 -33.02 38.09 62.01
CA GLN A 699 -34.01 38.92 62.68
C GLN A 699 -34.18 38.55 64.16
N THR A 700 -34.42 39.57 64.99
CA THR A 700 -34.72 39.44 66.42
C THR A 700 -35.98 40.23 66.78
N GLY A 701 -36.62 39.88 67.89
CA GLY A 701 -37.91 40.41 68.33
C GLY A 701 -39.10 39.83 67.55
N TRP A 702 -40.25 40.52 67.62
CA TRP A 702 -41.45 40.18 66.86
C TRP A 702 -41.26 40.34 65.35
N LYS A 703 -41.70 39.36 64.58
CA LYS A 703 -41.74 39.38 63.10
C LYS A 703 -43.08 38.87 62.59
N TRP A 704 -43.53 39.43 61.48
CA TRP A 704 -44.74 39.03 60.76
C TRP A 704 -44.36 38.46 59.40
N PHE A 705 -44.71 37.20 59.16
CA PHE A 705 -44.60 36.53 57.86
C PHE A 705 -45.56 35.34 57.82
N ASP A 706 -45.88 34.82 56.63
CA ASP A 706 -46.86 33.75 56.41
C ASP A 706 -48.22 33.99 57.09
N ASN A 707 -48.66 35.25 57.16
CA ASN A 707 -49.85 35.73 57.89
C ASN A 707 -49.87 35.48 59.42
N HIS A 708 -48.71 35.30 60.06
CA HIS A 708 -48.62 35.06 61.49
C HIS A 708 -47.51 35.88 62.18
N TYR A 709 -47.72 36.21 63.46
CA TYR A 709 -46.66 36.72 64.33
C TYR A 709 -45.84 35.57 64.93
N ARG A 710 -44.52 35.73 64.92
CA ARG A 710 -43.54 34.87 65.62
C ARG A 710 -42.53 35.78 66.34
N TYR A 711 -41.87 35.27 67.37
CA TYR A 711 -40.83 36.01 68.11
C TYR A 711 -39.48 35.30 68.04
N PHE A 712 -38.40 36.07 67.89
CA PHE A 712 -37.02 35.59 67.87
C PHE A 712 -36.22 36.25 69.00
N GLU A 713 -35.48 35.47 69.76
CA GLU A 713 -34.68 35.95 70.89
C GLU A 713 -33.52 36.85 70.44
N SER A 714 -32.80 37.48 71.37
CA SER A 714 -31.64 38.34 71.05
C SER A 714 -30.48 37.58 70.40
N ASN A 715 -30.47 36.25 70.48
CA ASN A 715 -29.56 35.35 69.78
C ASN A 715 -30.08 34.92 68.38
N GLY A 716 -31.26 35.38 67.96
CA GLY A 716 -31.92 35.04 66.69
C GLY A 716 -32.82 33.80 66.71
N ALA A 717 -32.78 32.97 67.73
CA ALA A 717 -33.55 31.73 67.77
C ALA A 717 -35.05 31.99 68.02
N MET A 718 -35.92 31.28 67.31
CA MET A 718 -37.37 31.36 67.47
C MET A 718 -37.78 30.91 68.87
N LYS A 719 -38.55 31.76 69.55
CA LYS A 719 -39.13 31.44 70.85
C LYS A 719 -40.42 30.64 70.66
N THR A 720 -40.61 29.61 71.49
CA THR A 720 -41.90 28.90 71.63
C THR A 720 -42.36 28.92 73.09
N GLY A 721 -43.64 28.62 73.32
CA GLY A 721 -44.29 28.72 74.62
C GLY A 721 -44.45 30.16 75.13
N TRP A 722 -44.51 30.32 76.46
CA TRP A 722 -44.68 31.62 77.12
C TRP A 722 -43.55 32.61 76.83
N ILE A 723 -43.90 33.86 76.54
CA ILE A 723 -42.97 34.99 76.50
C ILE A 723 -43.61 36.22 77.16
N LYS A 724 -42.78 37.03 77.85
CA LYS A 724 -43.17 38.35 78.36
C LYS A 724 -42.40 39.45 77.64
N ASP A 725 -43.07 40.27 76.83
CA ASP A 725 -42.48 41.45 76.19
C ASP A 725 -43.12 42.73 76.74
N LYS A 726 -42.30 43.73 77.07
CA LYS A 726 -42.68 45.05 77.63
C LYS A 726 -43.70 45.02 78.78
N GLY A 727 -43.76 43.90 79.52
CA GLY A 727 -44.68 43.70 80.65
C GLY A 727 -45.92 42.84 80.34
N VAL A 728 -46.25 42.63 79.07
CA VAL A 728 -47.40 41.83 78.60
C VAL A 728 -46.97 40.37 78.36
N TRP A 729 -47.84 39.41 78.70
CA TRP A 729 -47.63 38.00 78.40
C TRP A 729 -48.28 37.60 77.08
N TYR A 730 -47.59 36.75 76.33
CA TYR A 730 -48.04 36.13 75.09
C TYR A 730 -47.69 34.64 75.12
N TYR A 731 -48.37 33.82 74.33
CA TYR A 731 -48.01 32.41 74.14
C TYR A 731 -47.81 32.10 72.66
N LEU A 732 -46.69 31.45 72.37
CA LEU A 732 -46.28 31.03 71.04
C LEU A 732 -46.44 29.50 70.96
N ASN A 733 -47.08 28.99 69.92
CA ASN A 733 -47.31 27.56 69.74
C ASN A 733 -45.99 26.77 69.86
N PRO A 734 -45.92 25.72 70.69
CA PRO A 734 -44.77 24.82 70.79
C PRO A 734 -44.30 24.22 69.46
N GLU A 735 -45.20 24.02 68.49
CA GLU A 735 -44.92 23.30 67.25
C GLU A 735 -44.34 24.19 66.13
N ASP A 736 -44.90 25.39 65.92
CA ASP A 736 -44.58 26.26 64.77
C ASP A 736 -44.22 27.72 65.15
N GLY A 737 -44.19 28.04 66.45
CA GLY A 737 -43.87 29.37 67.00
C GLY A 737 -44.93 30.45 66.78
N ILE A 738 -46.09 30.14 66.19
CA ILE A 738 -47.16 31.11 65.92
C ILE A 738 -47.75 31.64 67.23
N MET A 739 -47.88 32.97 67.31
CA MET A 739 -48.56 33.64 68.42
C MET A 739 -50.05 33.28 68.44
N LEU A 740 -50.51 32.73 69.57
CA LEU A 740 -51.90 32.34 69.73
C LEU A 740 -52.82 33.55 69.96
N VAL A 741 -54.01 33.49 69.37
CA VAL A 741 -55.13 34.43 69.57
C VAL A 741 -56.40 33.62 69.85
N GLY A 742 -57.31 34.15 70.68
CA GLY A 742 -58.50 33.45 71.15
C GLY A 742 -58.27 32.57 72.39
N LEU A 743 -59.20 31.65 72.66
CA LEU A 743 -59.17 30.74 73.81
C LEU A 743 -58.37 29.46 73.49
N HIS A 744 -57.30 29.20 74.25
CA HIS A 744 -56.43 28.03 74.07
C HIS A 744 -56.14 27.30 75.39
N LYS A 745 -55.81 26.00 75.29
CA LYS A 745 -55.42 25.19 76.45
C LYS A 745 -53.89 25.04 76.52
N VAL A 746 -53.28 25.49 77.61
CA VAL A 746 -51.83 25.49 77.83
C VAL A 746 -51.52 24.78 79.15
N ASN A 747 -50.72 23.72 79.10
CA ASN A 747 -50.25 22.94 80.25
C ASN A 747 -51.36 22.45 81.22
N GLY A 748 -52.59 22.30 80.74
CA GLY A 748 -53.76 21.84 81.51
C GLY A 748 -54.83 22.91 81.71
N ASP A 749 -54.43 24.17 81.85
CA ASP A 749 -55.31 25.32 82.07
C ASP A 749 -55.76 25.96 80.74
N HIS A 750 -56.87 26.71 80.76
CA HIS A 750 -57.34 27.49 79.62
C HIS A 750 -56.95 28.97 79.78
N TYR A 751 -56.48 29.61 78.71
CA TYR A 751 -56.06 31.02 78.66
C TYR A 751 -56.68 31.69 77.43
N TYR A 752 -56.99 32.98 77.53
CA TYR A 752 -57.48 33.77 76.38
C TYR A 752 -56.46 34.85 76.02
N PHE A 753 -56.14 34.92 74.72
CA PHE A 753 -55.29 35.93 74.11
C PHE A 753 -56.15 36.80 73.19
N ASP A 754 -56.00 38.13 73.21
CA ASP A 754 -56.76 39.00 72.30
C ASP A 754 -56.19 39.02 70.87
N GLU A 755 -56.74 39.87 69.99
CA GLU A 755 -56.31 40.01 68.59
C GLU A 755 -54.85 40.48 68.43
N SER A 756 -54.25 41.06 69.48
CA SER A 756 -52.83 41.39 69.53
C SER A 756 -51.97 40.27 70.13
N GLY A 757 -52.58 39.14 70.51
CA GLY A 757 -51.94 38.02 71.22
C GLY A 757 -51.74 38.25 72.72
N ALA A 758 -52.21 39.38 73.27
CA ALA A 758 -52.00 39.72 74.67
C ALA A 758 -52.89 38.86 75.58
N MET A 759 -52.26 38.12 76.49
CA MET A 759 -52.94 37.30 77.51
C MET A 759 -53.82 38.17 78.41
N GLN A 760 -55.13 37.91 78.40
CA GLN A 760 -56.09 38.69 79.18
C GLN A 760 -56.15 38.22 80.64
N THR A 761 -56.51 39.13 81.55
CA THR A 761 -56.87 38.84 82.94
C THR A 761 -58.13 39.64 83.31
N GLY A 762 -58.88 39.18 84.31
CA GLY A 762 -60.21 39.71 84.65
C GLY A 762 -61.32 39.18 83.74
N TRP A 763 -62.42 39.93 83.65
CA TRP A 763 -63.59 39.59 82.83
C TRP A 763 -63.33 39.78 81.33
N LYS A 764 -63.68 38.77 80.52
CA LYS A 764 -63.72 38.86 79.05
C LYS A 764 -65.03 38.25 78.53
N GLN A 765 -65.65 38.91 77.55
CA GLN A 765 -66.75 38.35 76.79
C GLN A 765 -66.25 37.85 75.42
N PHE A 766 -66.66 36.66 75.03
CA PHE A 766 -66.54 36.11 73.67
C PHE A 766 -67.63 35.04 73.45
N ASP A 767 -68.00 34.76 72.20
CA ASP A 767 -69.09 33.84 71.83
C ASP A 767 -70.40 34.07 72.62
N GLY A 768 -70.72 35.34 72.87
CA GLY A 768 -71.86 35.79 73.68
C GLY A 768 -71.75 35.57 75.19
N ASN A 769 -70.79 34.77 75.66
CA ASN A 769 -70.64 34.31 77.03
C ASN A 769 -69.56 35.12 77.78
N TRP A 770 -69.72 35.29 79.10
CA TRP A 770 -68.73 35.94 79.96
C TRP A 770 -67.89 34.93 80.72
N TYR A 771 -66.58 35.16 80.74
CA TYR A 771 -65.55 34.32 81.34
C TYR A 771 -64.63 35.18 82.22
N TYR A 772 -64.09 34.60 83.29
CA TYR A 772 -63.15 35.29 84.18
C TYR A 772 -61.78 34.61 84.19
N PHE A 773 -60.74 35.36 83.78
CA PHE A 773 -59.35 34.90 83.80
C PHE A 773 -58.66 35.45 85.04
N GLN A 774 -57.95 34.57 85.77
CA GLN A 774 -57.28 34.91 87.01
C GLN A 774 -56.03 35.79 86.77
N ALA A 775 -55.40 36.30 87.82
CA ALA A 775 -54.24 37.20 87.71
C ALA A 775 -52.98 36.55 87.09
N ASN A 776 -52.92 35.22 87.05
CA ASN A 776 -51.93 34.41 86.32
C ASN A 776 -52.36 34.10 84.87
N GLY A 777 -53.56 34.51 84.44
CA GLY A 777 -54.12 34.29 83.12
C GLY A 777 -55.04 33.07 82.97
N SER A 778 -55.12 32.15 83.93
CA SER A 778 -55.93 30.93 83.74
C SER A 778 -57.42 31.14 84.03
N LEU A 779 -58.27 30.57 83.19
CA LEU A 779 -59.73 30.61 83.27
C LEU A 779 -60.22 30.00 84.59
N LEU A 780 -60.95 30.79 85.37
CA LEU A 780 -61.63 30.30 86.56
C LEU A 780 -62.80 29.39 86.17
N LYS A 781 -62.94 28.25 86.86
CA LYS A 781 -63.99 27.23 86.63
C LYS A 781 -64.51 26.69 87.95
N ASN A 782 -65.79 26.34 88.01
CA ASN A 782 -66.46 25.75 89.19
C ASN A 782 -66.20 26.51 90.51
N ALA A 783 -66.09 27.84 90.44
CA ALA A 783 -65.65 28.68 91.55
C ALA A 783 -66.33 30.06 91.52
N THR A 784 -66.02 30.87 92.53
CA THR A 784 -66.50 32.25 92.65
C THR A 784 -65.35 33.21 92.34
N THR A 785 -65.61 34.19 91.48
CA THR A 785 -64.67 35.25 91.09
C THR A 785 -64.37 36.18 92.28
N PRO A 786 -63.24 36.92 92.26
CA PRO A 786 -62.87 37.84 93.35
C PRO A 786 -63.89 38.96 93.63
N ASP A 787 -64.74 39.29 92.65
CA ASP A 787 -65.85 40.25 92.74
C ASP A 787 -67.23 39.59 92.99
N GLY A 788 -67.28 38.27 93.19
CA GLY A 788 -68.42 37.57 93.83
C GLY A 788 -69.33 36.75 92.90
N TYR A 789 -69.08 36.69 91.60
CA TYR A 789 -69.90 35.93 90.64
C TYR A 789 -69.44 34.47 90.50
N LYS A 790 -70.39 33.54 90.35
CA LYS A 790 -70.09 32.11 90.14
C LYS A 790 -69.97 31.75 88.66
N VAL A 791 -68.88 31.06 88.31
CA VAL A 791 -68.64 30.48 86.98
C VAL A 791 -68.75 28.95 87.05
N ASN A 792 -69.29 28.34 85.99
CA ASN A 792 -69.55 26.90 85.92
C ASN A 792 -68.32 26.08 85.46
N GLU A 793 -68.50 24.82 85.08
CA GLU A 793 -67.41 23.90 84.69
C GLU A 793 -66.75 24.27 83.35
N GLU A 794 -67.50 24.86 82.43
CA GLU A 794 -66.95 25.46 81.21
C GLU A 794 -66.21 26.78 81.49
N GLY A 795 -66.39 27.37 82.69
CA GLY A 795 -65.87 28.69 83.07
C GLY A 795 -66.80 29.85 82.70
N ILE A 796 -68.04 29.55 82.31
CA ILE A 796 -69.03 30.54 81.89
C ILE A 796 -69.79 31.07 83.11
N TRP A 797 -69.98 32.39 83.17
CA TRP A 797 -70.98 33.02 84.02
C TRP A 797 -72.37 32.91 83.39
N LYS A 798 -73.28 32.16 84.02
CA LYS A 798 -74.72 32.13 83.67
C LYS A 798 -75.59 32.35 84.90
N GLN A 799 -76.65 33.14 84.75
CA GLN A 799 -77.76 33.14 85.71
C GLN A 799 -78.49 31.79 85.66
N ALA A 800 -78.89 31.26 86.82
CA ALA A 800 -79.32 29.87 86.96
C ALA A 800 -80.82 29.66 86.67
N VAL A 801 -81.13 28.71 85.78
CA VAL A 801 -82.45 28.08 85.56
C VAL A 801 -82.19 26.59 85.17
N ALA A 802 -83.18 25.69 85.19
CA ALA A 802 -82.94 24.25 85.40
C ALA A 802 -83.34 23.25 84.27
N ALA A 803 -82.61 22.11 84.23
CA ALA A 803 -83.01 20.72 83.90
C ALA A 803 -82.74 20.02 82.52
N VAL A 804 -81.74 19.10 82.50
CA VAL A 804 -81.78 17.63 82.11
C VAL A 804 -81.73 17.13 80.62
N ASN A 805 -80.58 16.52 80.24
CA ASN A 805 -80.29 15.24 79.49
C ASN A 805 -80.80 14.94 78.03
N SER A 806 -80.25 13.99 77.20
CA SER A 806 -79.10 13.03 77.26
C SER A 806 -78.63 12.41 75.89
N ASP A 807 -77.41 11.84 75.92
CA ASP A 807 -76.62 10.83 75.13
C ASP A 807 -77.30 9.61 74.43
N ALA A 808 -76.66 8.64 73.70
CA ALA A 808 -75.43 8.50 72.83
C ALA A 808 -75.22 7.00 72.33
N VAL A 809 -73.98 6.58 71.90
CA VAL A 809 -73.38 5.18 71.78
C VAL A 809 -73.06 4.58 70.34
N LYS A 810 -72.14 3.57 70.25
CA LYS A 810 -71.37 2.96 69.07
C LYS A 810 -71.30 1.38 69.18
N PRO A 811 -70.44 0.51 68.52
CA PRO A 811 -69.28 0.61 67.57
C PRO A 811 -69.07 -0.54 66.49
N GLU A 812 -67.82 -0.73 65.96
CA GLU A 812 -67.08 -1.99 65.55
C GLU A 812 -66.66 -2.33 64.06
N GLN A 813 -65.52 -3.07 63.91
CA GLN A 813 -64.97 -3.95 62.80
C GLN A 813 -63.80 -3.57 61.82
N LYS A 814 -62.83 -4.52 61.71
CA LYS A 814 -62.06 -5.21 60.59
C LYS A 814 -61.84 -4.63 59.14
N GLN A 815 -60.94 -5.10 58.24
CA GLN A 815 -59.66 -5.91 58.22
C GLN A 815 -59.05 -6.05 56.75
N GLU A 816 -57.71 -6.21 56.61
CA GLU A 816 -56.90 -6.76 55.45
C GLU A 816 -56.65 -6.01 54.09
N ALA A 817 -55.80 -6.60 53.20
CA ALA A 817 -55.04 -5.90 52.14
C ALA A 817 -54.47 -6.77 50.95
N ASN A 818 -53.95 -6.08 49.91
CA ASN A 818 -52.82 -6.41 48.99
C ASN A 818 -53.05 -7.01 47.54
N SER A 819 -52.14 -6.63 46.61
CA SER A 819 -51.70 -7.27 45.32
C SER A 819 -52.43 -7.18 43.94
N SER A 820 -51.90 -6.30 43.06
CA SER A 820 -51.30 -6.58 41.70
C SER A 820 -52.05 -6.82 40.35
N ILE A 821 -51.36 -6.38 39.25
CA ILE A 821 -51.36 -6.74 37.78
C ILE A 821 -52.36 -6.10 36.76
N VAL A 822 -51.82 -5.75 35.57
CA VAL A 822 -52.37 -5.66 34.17
C VAL A 822 -52.34 -4.27 33.48
N GLU A 823 -52.15 -4.25 32.15
CA GLU A 823 -51.83 -3.14 31.24
C GLU A 823 -53.01 -2.50 30.45
N GLN A 824 -52.77 -1.28 29.92
CA GLN A 824 -53.25 -0.72 28.63
C GLN A 824 -54.76 -0.37 28.45
N PRO A 825 -55.16 0.46 27.45
CA PRO A 825 -54.40 1.51 26.70
C PRO A 825 -55.18 2.83 26.40
N LYS A 826 -54.50 3.77 25.72
CA LYS A 826 -54.97 4.66 24.61
C LYS A 826 -55.69 6.03 24.82
N GLN A 827 -55.19 6.95 23.97
CA GLN A 827 -55.86 8.02 23.17
C GLN A 827 -56.08 9.46 23.72
N ASP A 828 -55.44 10.37 22.98
CA ASP A 828 -55.91 11.63 22.37
C ASP A 828 -56.44 12.79 23.23
N SER A 829 -55.76 13.93 23.13
CA SER A 829 -56.19 14.96 22.15
C SER A 829 -55.10 16.02 21.89
N ASN A 830 -55.12 16.59 20.68
CA ASN A 830 -54.20 17.65 20.25
C ASN A 830 -54.65 19.02 20.78
N LEU A 831 -53.73 19.99 20.80
CA LEU A 831 -53.87 21.17 19.95
C LEU A 831 -52.53 21.86 19.69
N GLU A 832 -52.41 22.45 18.51
CA GLU A 832 -51.21 23.12 17.99
C GLU A 832 -51.31 24.64 18.20
N ALA A 833 -50.18 25.36 18.15
CA ALA A 833 -49.82 26.18 16.97
C ALA A 833 -48.93 27.40 17.29
N ASN A 834 -47.96 27.63 16.39
CA ASN A 834 -47.31 28.90 16.06
C ASN A 834 -46.41 29.61 17.10
N ALA A 835 -45.49 30.50 16.71
CA ALA A 835 -44.56 30.57 15.56
C ALA A 835 -43.72 31.86 15.66
N SER A 836 -42.47 31.84 15.18
CA SER A 836 -41.61 33.02 14.89
C SER A 836 -41.17 33.86 16.13
N ASP A 837 -40.11 34.67 16.10
CA ASP A 837 -39.09 34.91 15.06
C ASP A 837 -37.72 35.35 15.67
N LYS A 838 -36.66 35.24 14.86
CA LYS A 838 -35.39 36.03 14.82
C LYS A 838 -34.92 36.94 15.99
N LYS A 839 -33.59 36.82 16.26
CA LYS A 839 -32.59 37.92 16.43
C LYS A 839 -32.72 38.85 17.68
N GLU A 840 -31.71 39.64 18.11
CA GLU A 840 -30.27 39.77 17.81
C GLU A 840 -29.56 40.44 19.02
N ASN A 841 -28.29 40.08 19.27
CA ASN A 841 -27.33 40.77 20.17
C ASN A 841 -27.70 40.80 21.68
N GLU A 842 -26.77 41.00 22.62
CA GLU A 842 -25.30 41.16 22.57
C GLU A 842 -24.57 40.00 23.25
#